data_AF-A0A1S1YU39-F1
#
_entry.id   AF-A0A1S1YU39-F1
#
_cell.length_a   1.000
_cell.length_b   1.000
_cell.length_c   1.000
_cell.angle_alpha   90.00
_cell.angle_beta   90.00
_cell.angle_gamma   90.00
#
_symmetry.space_group_name_H-M   'P 1'
#
loop_
_entity.id
_entity.type
_entity.pdbx_description
1 polymer ?
#
loop_
_entity_poly.entity_id
_entity_poly.type
_entity_poly.pdbx_seq_one_letter_code
_entity_poly.pdbx_strand_id
1 'polypeptide(L)'
;MVIFKIQVLKFILRLDVISNEMFYYLQPKFNNTMFKTNLGCLIKKASSFATKQLSTGVFLCALLFTLHTKASAATINVSNSQQLIDALKNAASGDEIVLASGTYTTSASTYYYPLLSYYSGIDSDIASRTAYFRGSQSNITLRSANPSNPAILAGSGWNVDGYVLHVTGSNWAIKDLIIKNGAKGLILDNSSNSMIQNVEIYDIGQEGLHVRDHSHDCIIDNIFIHDVGKRNDGFGEGIYIGSDNSVWWEGDGNNTGEKGKRYRRACHNTLVKNSTFGPNISAEPVEIKEGSENTIVENCIIRGSGISGANFADSHLDIKGTFTQIRNNTFYQDGNSGIARSIMIVPRQGAGVAQQYTAHDNYIYGNTFELNSSGVEIAVANNGSEDIYAWNNTRIPSDGDFYNSRINDFEPSVIKTGSAAKGSSCHIATPERGYELTGSSGSFSFEILTEEGFTVSSDQSWMSASRSGNTITVNYNSNSSGSNRSGRITINGCLDTYVTIDQTTDSSSVCSLVVGNTSLSFTEVAGSASITVTSEETFTVSDDQSWLTATINGNEVLISASENTSETTRTALVTVVGCETQTIAVTQSGTTSICTLSVSESSLSFGSNAVSQNINVTSTENFTVSSSPSWISTAVNGSTLTINVSENTASSSRNATITVSGCQNKVVIITQEGDTPSSGGTTINVAADSYVREDKPTRNYGTSTSIRTVNLNNDSQECYLKFDLSGISSGNVNSAQLSLFPYSGKRVNNNLHVANSNSWSETALTWENKPSYGGSIANWYIDDDDQFFYIDITNLVKSNAGGDLTLVITGASEDDIRYRSKESGNNAATILINGGQSNVRLHNQSIVIEDDLMTATPFTVYPNPNSTSTLKVSGADEKVYILNLQGSMVLSSVEQTIDISSLAPGFYIVKSGNQTTKLIKQ
;
A
#
# COMPACT_ATOMS: atom_id res chain seq x y z
N MET A 1 21.85 -12.56 44.00
CA MET A 1 21.23 -13.89 44.23
C MET A 1 20.34 -13.95 45.48
N VAL A 2 20.76 -13.38 46.62
CA VAL A 2 19.96 -13.39 47.87
C VAL A 2 18.71 -12.49 47.78
N ILE A 3 18.82 -11.34 47.09
CA ILE A 3 17.70 -10.40 46.87
C ILE A 3 16.59 -11.03 45.99
N PHE A 4 16.97 -11.85 45.00
CA PHE A 4 16.05 -12.56 44.12
C PHE A 4 15.29 -13.67 44.86
N LYS A 5 15.95 -14.38 45.80
CA LYS A 5 15.30 -15.37 46.67
C LYS A 5 14.28 -14.76 47.64
N ILE A 6 14.51 -13.55 48.13
CA ILE A 6 13.59 -12.84 49.05
C ILE A 6 12.33 -12.34 48.30
N GLN A 7 12.47 -11.93 47.04
CA GLN A 7 11.33 -11.47 46.22
C GLN A 7 10.42 -12.64 45.79
N VAL A 8 10.99 -13.80 45.46
CA VAL A 8 10.21 -15.00 45.11
C VAL A 8 9.46 -15.56 46.33
N LEU A 9 10.05 -15.53 47.53
CA LEU A 9 9.37 -15.96 48.76
C LEU A 9 8.20 -15.02 49.16
N LYS A 10 8.31 -13.72 48.88
CA LYS A 10 7.22 -12.74 49.05
C LYS A 10 6.09 -12.90 48.04
N PHE A 11 6.39 -13.41 46.84
CA PHE A 11 5.39 -13.68 45.80
C PHE A 11 4.60 -14.95 46.10
N ILE A 12 5.26 -15.99 46.62
CA ILE A 12 4.62 -17.26 47.01
C ILE A 12 3.70 -17.07 48.23
N LEU A 13 4.10 -16.29 49.23
CA LEU A 13 3.26 -15.99 50.40
C LEU A 13 2.04 -15.08 50.08
N ARG A 14 2.05 -14.36 48.95
CA ARG A 14 0.89 -13.57 48.48
C ARG A 14 -0.14 -14.42 47.73
N LEU A 15 0.24 -15.56 47.15
CA LEU A 15 -0.67 -16.45 46.43
C LEU A 15 -1.56 -17.27 47.38
N ASP A 16 -1.06 -17.66 48.56
CA ASP A 16 -1.85 -18.36 49.59
C ASP A 16 -2.96 -17.48 50.21
N VAL A 17 -2.79 -16.15 50.21
CA VAL A 17 -3.80 -15.20 50.72
C VAL A 17 -4.93 -15.01 49.71
N ILE A 18 -4.64 -15.01 48.42
CA ILE A 18 -5.62 -14.79 47.35
C ILE A 18 -6.54 -16.02 47.19
N SER A 19 -6.06 -17.23 47.49
CA SER A 19 -6.90 -18.45 47.45
C SER A 19 -7.94 -18.54 48.57
N ASN A 20 -7.76 -17.83 49.70
CA ASN A 20 -8.72 -17.85 50.81
C ASN A 20 -9.81 -16.76 50.71
N GLU A 21 -9.58 -15.65 50.00
CA GLU A 21 -10.59 -14.59 49.87
C GLU A 21 -11.61 -14.81 48.74
N MET A 22 -11.29 -15.64 47.73
CA MET A 22 -12.27 -16.01 46.69
C MET A 22 -13.31 -17.05 47.12
N PHE A 23 -13.20 -17.64 48.31
CA PHE A 23 -14.18 -18.60 48.81
C PHE A 23 -15.39 -17.96 49.52
N TYR A 24 -15.45 -16.63 49.65
CA TYR A 24 -16.49 -15.93 50.40
C TYR A 24 -17.66 -15.35 49.58
N TYR A 25 -17.60 -15.34 48.24
CA TYR A 25 -18.58 -14.59 47.43
C TYR A 25 -19.55 -15.40 46.56
N LEU A 26 -19.52 -16.73 46.57
CA LEU A 26 -20.48 -17.54 45.79
C LEU A 26 -20.98 -18.79 46.54
N GLN A 27 -21.88 -18.54 47.51
CA GLN A 27 -23.06 -19.37 47.78
C GLN A 27 -24.26 -18.41 47.69
N PRO A 28 -25.40 -18.73 47.04
CA PRO A 28 -26.05 -20.04 47.13
C PRO A 28 -26.71 -20.57 45.84
N LYS A 29 -26.86 -21.91 45.83
CA LYS A 29 -27.89 -22.77 45.20
C LYS A 29 -27.21 -23.93 44.48
N PHE A 30 -26.99 -25.02 45.22
CA PHE A 30 -27.60 -26.32 44.99
C PHE A 30 -27.07 -27.28 46.06
N ASN A 31 -27.98 -27.70 46.94
CA ASN A 31 -27.77 -28.81 47.87
C ASN A 31 -27.61 -30.10 47.06
N ASN A 32 -26.45 -30.75 47.11
CA ASN A 32 -26.43 -32.20 46.96
C ASN A 32 -25.21 -32.85 47.65
N THR A 33 -25.51 -33.83 48.49
CA THR A 33 -24.64 -34.41 49.51
C THR A 33 -23.77 -35.55 48.96
N MET A 34 -23.08 -35.33 47.83
CA MET A 34 -22.25 -36.37 47.20
C MET A 34 -20.83 -35.91 46.76
N PHE A 35 -20.36 -34.76 47.25
CA PHE A 35 -19.03 -34.22 46.88
C PHE A 35 -18.02 -34.09 48.03
N LYS A 36 -18.34 -34.61 49.23
CA LYS A 36 -17.47 -34.47 50.43
C LYS A 36 -16.54 -35.66 50.72
N THR A 37 -16.59 -36.76 49.96
CA THR A 37 -15.81 -37.98 50.29
C THR A 37 -14.62 -38.28 49.37
N ASN A 38 -14.46 -37.62 48.21
CA ASN A 38 -13.37 -37.92 47.26
C ASN A 38 -12.21 -36.91 47.23
N LEU A 39 -12.24 -35.82 48.02
CA LEU A 39 -11.15 -34.83 48.04
C LEU A 39 -10.02 -35.16 49.05
N GLY A 40 -10.24 -36.13 49.95
CA GLY A 40 -9.28 -36.47 51.01
C GLY A 40 -8.12 -37.38 50.59
N CYS A 41 -8.14 -37.98 49.39
CA CYS A 41 -7.14 -38.97 48.97
C CYS A 41 -6.08 -38.44 47.98
N LEU A 42 -6.33 -37.30 47.30
CA LEU A 42 -5.38 -36.79 46.29
C LEU A 42 -4.23 -35.93 46.85
N ILE A 43 -4.36 -35.37 48.05
CA ILE A 43 -3.37 -34.42 48.60
C ILE A 43 -2.09 -35.13 49.11
N LYS A 44 -2.13 -36.45 49.34
CA LYS A 44 -0.95 -37.22 49.82
C LYS A 44 -0.07 -37.85 48.73
N LYS A 45 -0.47 -37.81 47.44
CA LYS A 45 0.36 -38.31 46.33
C LYS A 45 1.15 -37.23 45.57
N ALA A 46 0.86 -35.95 45.81
CA ALA A 46 1.50 -34.84 45.10
C ALA A 46 2.86 -34.40 45.69
N SER A 47 3.25 -34.86 46.89
CA SER A 47 4.45 -34.39 47.59
C SER A 47 5.73 -35.21 47.36
N SER A 48 5.68 -36.35 46.66
CA SER A 48 6.88 -37.19 46.44
C SER A 48 7.49 -37.14 45.03
N PHE A 49 6.89 -36.39 44.08
CA PHE A 49 7.40 -36.28 42.71
C PHE A 49 8.15 -34.97 42.41
N ALA A 50 8.22 -34.04 43.36
CA ALA A 50 8.73 -32.68 43.14
C ALA A 50 10.24 -32.47 43.42
N THR A 51 11.02 -33.51 43.75
CA THR A 51 12.43 -33.34 44.17
C THR A 51 13.49 -33.90 43.21
N LYS A 52 13.12 -34.41 42.03
CA LYS A 52 14.10 -34.93 41.04
C LYS A 52 14.16 -34.23 39.67
N GLN A 53 13.33 -33.22 39.40
CA GLN A 53 13.36 -32.50 38.10
C GLN A 53 13.88 -31.05 38.17
N LEU A 54 14.37 -30.59 39.32
CA LEU A 54 14.82 -29.20 39.48
C LEU A 54 16.27 -28.91 39.06
N SER A 55 17.05 -29.92 38.66
CA SER A 55 18.43 -29.72 38.17
C SER A 55 18.57 -29.70 36.64
N THR A 56 17.61 -30.22 35.88
CA THR A 56 17.61 -30.18 34.40
C THR A 56 16.70 -29.09 33.83
N GLY A 57 15.63 -28.71 34.54
CA GLY A 57 14.71 -27.64 34.11
C GLY A 57 15.31 -26.22 34.18
N VAL A 58 16.26 -25.98 35.08
CA VAL A 58 16.87 -24.63 35.24
C VAL A 58 17.87 -24.32 34.12
N PHE A 59 18.54 -25.35 33.57
CA PHE A 59 19.41 -25.17 32.40
C PHE A 59 18.63 -25.02 31.10
N LEU A 60 17.49 -25.72 30.95
CA LEU A 60 16.65 -25.60 29.76
C LEU A 60 15.83 -24.29 29.73
N CYS A 61 15.39 -23.79 30.88
CA CYS A 61 14.80 -22.44 30.96
C CYS A 61 15.83 -21.33 30.71
N ALA A 62 17.10 -21.50 31.09
CA ALA A 62 18.15 -20.53 30.75
C ALA A 62 18.52 -20.54 29.25
N LEU A 63 18.40 -21.70 28.58
CA LEU A 63 18.59 -21.83 27.12
C LEU A 63 17.37 -21.34 26.31
N LEU A 64 16.16 -21.48 26.84
CA LEU A 64 14.92 -20.99 26.21
C LEU A 64 14.69 -19.48 26.41
N PHE A 65 15.40 -18.85 27.37
CA PHE A 65 15.42 -17.38 27.54
C PHE A 65 16.52 -16.67 26.73
N THR A 66 17.31 -17.37 25.92
CA THR A 66 18.37 -16.76 25.08
C THR A 66 18.10 -16.76 23.58
N LEU A 67 16.90 -17.14 23.13
CA LEU A 67 16.48 -17.05 21.72
C LEU A 67 15.03 -16.55 21.55
N HIS A 68 14.64 -15.53 22.32
CA HIS A 68 13.76 -14.51 21.75
C HIS A 68 14.70 -13.45 21.19
N THR A 69 15.19 -13.65 19.97
CA THR A 69 15.66 -12.51 19.19
C THR A 69 14.47 -11.57 19.11
N LYS A 70 14.49 -10.46 19.86
CA LYS A 70 13.68 -9.30 19.49
C LYS A 70 13.92 -9.15 18.00
N ALA A 71 12.87 -9.29 17.17
CA ALA A 71 12.95 -8.75 15.83
C ALA A 71 13.32 -7.28 16.03
N SER A 72 14.53 -6.92 15.64
CA SER A 72 14.96 -5.53 15.71
C SER A 72 14.07 -4.77 14.77
N ALA A 73 13.56 -3.61 15.20
CA ALA A 73 13.00 -2.60 14.31
C ALA A 73 13.89 -2.50 13.06
N ALA A 74 13.33 -2.74 11.89
CA ALA A 74 14.08 -2.70 10.63
C ALA A 74 13.93 -1.32 9.99
N THR A 75 15.04 -0.73 9.55
CA THR A 75 15.00 0.41 8.62
C THR A 75 14.97 -0.14 7.19
N ILE A 76 13.85 0.07 6.50
CA ILE A 76 13.56 -0.45 5.16
C ILE A 76 13.64 0.71 4.17
N ASN A 77 14.75 0.82 3.46
CA ASN A 77 14.92 1.85 2.43
C ASN A 77 14.21 1.44 1.14
N VAL A 78 13.34 2.31 0.62
CA VAL A 78 12.58 2.08 -0.62
C VAL A 78 12.82 3.20 -1.62
N SER A 79 12.88 2.87 -2.91
CA SER A 79 13.22 3.79 -4.01
C SER A 79 12.24 3.74 -5.19
N ASN A 80 11.24 2.86 -5.14
CA ASN A 80 10.20 2.76 -6.15
C ASN A 80 8.89 2.20 -5.56
N SER A 81 7.78 2.31 -6.32
CA SER A 81 6.45 1.88 -5.88
C SER A 81 6.37 0.42 -5.48
N GLN A 82 7.03 -0.50 -6.19
CA GLN A 82 6.96 -1.92 -5.88
C GLN A 82 7.62 -2.23 -4.53
N GLN A 83 8.79 -1.64 -4.27
CA GLN A 83 9.46 -1.75 -2.97
C GLN A 83 8.64 -1.16 -1.83
N LEU A 84 7.96 -0.03 -2.06
CA LEU A 84 7.04 0.55 -1.09
C LEU A 84 5.88 -0.40 -0.78
N ILE A 85 5.24 -0.95 -1.81
CA ILE A 85 4.14 -1.93 -1.65
C ILE A 85 4.61 -3.16 -0.86
N ASP A 86 5.78 -3.69 -1.18
CA ASP A 86 6.31 -4.87 -0.50
C ASP A 86 6.74 -4.56 0.95
N ALA A 87 7.29 -3.37 1.22
CA ALA A 87 7.60 -2.93 2.57
C ALA A 87 6.32 -2.77 3.42
N LEU A 88 5.28 -2.16 2.86
CA LEU A 88 4.01 -1.93 3.56
C LEU A 88 3.27 -3.24 3.86
N LYS A 89 3.34 -4.24 2.97
CA LYS A 89 2.77 -5.59 3.19
C LYS A 89 3.45 -6.35 4.33
N ASN A 90 4.73 -6.08 4.58
CA ASN A 90 5.54 -6.81 5.56
C ASN A 90 5.84 -6.01 6.82
N ALA A 91 5.28 -4.80 6.96
CA ALA A 91 5.58 -3.90 8.05
C ALA A 91 5.21 -4.50 9.42
N ALA A 92 6.15 -4.45 10.35
CA ALA A 92 6.00 -4.89 11.73
C ALA A 92 6.17 -3.70 12.70
N SER A 93 5.67 -3.87 13.93
CA SER A 93 5.80 -2.85 14.98
C SER A 93 7.27 -2.44 15.20
N GLY A 94 7.53 -1.14 15.13
CA GLY A 94 8.87 -0.56 15.25
C GLY A 94 9.61 -0.37 13.92
N ASP A 95 9.14 -0.93 12.81
CA ASP A 95 9.79 -0.75 11.52
C ASP A 95 9.75 0.70 11.05
N GLU A 96 10.77 1.08 10.28
CA GLU A 96 10.92 2.40 9.68
C GLU A 96 11.09 2.24 8.17
N ILE A 97 10.05 2.56 7.41
CA ILE A 97 10.05 2.56 5.95
C ILE A 97 10.47 3.95 5.47
N VAL A 98 11.63 4.03 4.83
CA VAL A 98 12.31 5.27 4.46
C VAL A 98 12.32 5.42 2.94
N LEU A 99 11.59 6.41 2.44
CA LEU A 99 11.39 6.65 1.02
C LEU A 99 12.47 7.59 0.49
N ALA A 100 13.23 7.15 -0.53
CA ALA A 100 14.04 8.06 -1.31
C ALA A 100 13.16 9.16 -1.96
N SER A 101 13.73 10.36 -2.15
CA SER A 101 13.04 11.42 -2.90
C SER A 101 12.64 10.92 -4.28
N GLY A 102 11.42 11.25 -4.72
CA GLY A 102 10.87 10.77 -5.97
C GLY A 102 9.37 10.55 -5.88
N THR A 103 8.76 10.19 -7.00
CA THR A 103 7.31 9.97 -7.10
C THR A 103 6.98 8.48 -7.12
N TYR A 104 6.06 8.07 -6.26
CA TYR A 104 5.57 6.72 -6.11
C TYR A 104 4.10 6.70 -6.57
N THR A 105 3.83 5.99 -7.67
CA THR A 105 2.49 5.87 -8.29
C THR A 105 1.94 4.44 -8.19
N THR A 106 0.63 4.29 -8.15
CA THR A 106 -0.07 3.01 -8.36
C THR A 106 -0.45 2.83 -9.83
N SER A 107 -0.33 1.62 -10.39
CA SER A 107 -0.81 1.31 -11.74
C SER A 107 -2.32 1.03 -11.71
N ALA A 108 -3.08 1.75 -12.55
CA ALA A 108 -4.54 1.82 -12.53
C ALA A 108 -5.32 0.55 -12.95
N SER A 109 -4.66 -0.59 -13.20
CA SER A 109 -5.30 -1.73 -13.89
C SER A 109 -5.35 -3.05 -13.12
N THR A 110 -4.84 -3.12 -11.88
CA THR A 110 -4.84 -4.38 -11.12
C THR A 110 -5.00 -4.11 -9.65
N TYR A 111 -6.20 -4.45 -9.17
CA TYR A 111 -6.55 -4.69 -7.78
C TYR A 111 -6.92 -3.48 -6.91
N TYR A 112 -8.01 -3.70 -6.19
CA TYR A 112 -8.81 -2.83 -5.33
C TYR A 112 -8.10 -2.40 -4.04
N TYR A 113 -6.81 -2.06 -4.09
CA TYR A 113 -6.03 -1.71 -2.90
C TYR A 113 -5.16 -0.46 -3.12
N PRO A 114 -5.32 0.60 -2.30
CA PRO A 114 -4.41 1.75 -2.27
C PRO A 114 -2.99 1.35 -1.79
N LEU A 115 -2.02 2.27 -1.87
CA LEU A 115 -0.60 2.00 -1.50
C LEU A 115 -0.43 1.39 -0.11
N LEU A 116 -1.37 1.63 0.81
CA LEU A 116 -1.54 0.86 2.03
C LEU A 116 -2.92 0.20 2.06
N SER A 117 -2.97 -1.11 2.25
CA SER A 117 -4.08 -1.79 2.89
C SER A 117 -3.46 -2.99 3.61
N TYR A 118 -2.77 -2.70 4.72
CA TYR A 118 -2.23 -3.75 5.57
C TYR A 118 -2.46 -3.47 7.05
N TYR A 119 -2.49 -4.60 7.74
CA TYR A 119 -3.10 -4.92 8.99
C TYR A 119 -1.99 -5.02 10.04
N SER A 120 -1.97 -4.16 11.06
CA SER A 120 -1.05 -4.33 12.19
C SER A 120 -1.53 -5.49 13.08
N GLY A 121 -1.40 -6.73 12.60
CA GLY A 121 -1.33 -7.96 13.41
C GLY A 121 -2.25 -8.15 14.63
N ILE A 122 -3.50 -7.68 14.65
CA ILE A 122 -4.50 -8.05 15.68
C ILE A 122 -5.73 -8.58 14.99
N ASP A 123 -5.81 -9.89 14.75
CA ASP A 123 -7.00 -10.66 14.34
C ASP A 123 -8.34 -9.89 14.38
N SER A 124 -8.91 -9.53 13.21
CA SER A 124 -10.27 -8.96 13.10
C SER A 124 -11.26 -10.11 13.08
N ASP A 125 -11.07 -11.06 13.98
CA ASP A 125 -12.18 -11.86 14.40
C ASP A 125 -13.14 -10.91 15.13
N ILE A 126 -14.34 -10.79 14.55
CA ILE A 126 -15.50 -10.05 15.04
C ILE A 126 -15.85 -10.39 16.51
N ALA A 127 -15.25 -11.44 17.07
CA ALA A 127 -15.40 -11.91 18.43
C ALA A 127 -14.43 -11.35 19.49
N SER A 128 -13.33 -10.65 19.15
CA SER A 128 -12.37 -10.15 20.18
C SER A 128 -12.76 -8.81 20.84
N ARG A 129 -14.08 -8.59 20.98
CA ARG A 129 -14.78 -7.41 21.55
C ARG A 129 -14.45 -6.99 22.99
N THR A 130 -13.36 -7.46 23.60
CA THR A 130 -12.90 -7.02 24.93
C THR A 130 -11.39 -7.24 25.08
N ALA A 131 -10.57 -6.51 24.34
CA ALA A 131 -9.16 -6.35 24.69
C ALA A 131 -8.69 -4.94 24.43
N TYR A 132 -8.92 -4.09 25.43
CA TYR A 132 -8.25 -2.82 25.64
C TYR A 132 -6.74 -3.07 25.79
N PHE A 133 -5.99 -3.13 24.69
CA PHE A 133 -4.54 -3.26 24.73
C PHE A 133 -3.90 -1.88 24.88
N ARG A 134 -3.76 -1.44 26.13
CA ARG A 134 -2.72 -0.46 26.52
C ARG A 134 -1.37 -1.19 26.66
N GLY A 135 -0.84 -1.70 25.55
CA GLY A 135 0.48 -2.33 25.46
C GLY A 135 1.41 -1.48 24.59
N SER A 136 2.67 -1.30 25.01
CA SER A 136 3.70 -0.52 24.33
C SER A 136 4.12 -1.14 22.99
N GLN A 137 3.32 -0.99 21.95
CA GLN A 137 3.77 -1.23 20.58
C GLN A 137 4.56 -0.02 20.11
N SER A 138 5.71 -0.27 19.47
CA SER A 138 6.47 0.81 18.83
C SER A 138 5.79 1.19 17.52
N ASN A 139 5.82 2.47 17.18
CA ASN A 139 5.19 2.95 15.95
C ASN A 139 5.81 2.28 14.72
N ILE A 140 4.99 2.01 13.71
CA ILE A 140 5.47 1.77 12.35
C ILE A 140 5.65 3.13 11.70
N THR A 141 6.87 3.47 11.28
CA THR A 141 7.17 4.78 10.71
C THR A 141 7.25 4.70 9.19
N LEU A 142 6.52 5.56 8.50
CA LEU A 142 6.62 5.77 7.06
C LEU A 142 7.07 7.21 6.83
N ARG A 143 8.27 7.42 6.29
CA ARG A 143 8.78 8.79 6.09
C ARG A 143 9.64 8.97 4.85
N SER A 144 9.79 10.22 4.42
CA SER A 144 10.85 10.58 3.46
C SER A 144 12.24 10.44 4.08
N ALA A 145 13.21 10.06 3.26
CA ALA A 145 14.63 10.12 3.58
C ALA A 145 15.13 11.56 3.66
N ASN A 146 14.57 12.46 2.86
CA ASN A 146 14.95 13.87 2.77
C ASN A 146 13.70 14.75 2.91
N PRO A 147 13.45 15.34 4.10
CA PRO A 147 12.32 16.23 4.31
C PRO A 147 12.39 17.56 3.54
N SER A 148 13.57 17.97 3.06
CA SER A 148 13.72 19.15 2.18
C SER A 148 13.45 18.84 0.71
N ASN A 149 13.36 17.55 0.35
CA ASN A 149 12.91 17.07 -0.95
C ASN A 149 12.00 15.84 -0.72
N PRO A 150 10.78 16.03 -0.20
CA PRO A 150 9.91 14.94 0.25
C PRO A 150 9.62 13.91 -0.84
N ALA A 151 9.48 12.65 -0.45
CA ALA A 151 8.90 11.64 -1.31
C ALA A 151 7.42 11.96 -1.59
N ILE A 152 6.99 11.75 -2.83
CA ILE A 152 5.64 12.05 -3.31
C ILE A 152 4.88 10.74 -3.49
N LEU A 153 3.80 10.55 -2.74
CA LEU A 153 2.80 9.51 -3.00
C LEU A 153 1.73 10.11 -3.91
N ALA A 154 1.58 9.53 -5.10
CA ALA A 154 0.66 10.05 -6.11
C ALA A 154 -0.38 8.99 -6.49
N GLY A 155 -1.65 9.39 -6.46
CA GLY A 155 -2.75 8.61 -7.00
C GLY A 155 -2.73 8.57 -8.54
N SER A 156 -3.65 7.78 -9.11
CA SER A 156 -3.84 7.60 -10.55
C SER A 156 -4.50 8.80 -11.25
N GLY A 157 -4.96 9.81 -10.50
CA GLY A 157 -5.68 10.98 -10.97
C GLY A 157 -6.73 11.45 -9.97
N TRP A 158 -6.93 12.76 -9.84
CA TRP A 158 -7.97 13.34 -8.96
C TRP A 158 -9.40 13.01 -9.40
N ASN A 159 -9.59 12.65 -10.68
CA ASN A 159 -10.87 12.21 -11.24
C ASN A 159 -11.02 10.69 -11.30
N VAL A 160 -10.10 9.94 -10.68
CA VAL A 160 -10.12 8.47 -10.65
C VAL A 160 -10.44 8.01 -9.23
N ASP A 161 -11.48 7.19 -9.08
CA ASP A 161 -11.91 6.67 -7.78
C ASP A 161 -10.76 5.94 -7.06
N GLY A 162 -10.68 6.12 -5.74
CA GLY A 162 -9.69 5.49 -4.87
C GLY A 162 -9.08 6.44 -3.84
N TYR A 163 -8.07 5.95 -3.15
CA TYR A 163 -7.31 6.66 -2.13
C TYR A 163 -5.84 6.70 -2.53
N VAL A 164 -5.13 7.77 -2.20
CA VAL A 164 -3.66 7.76 -2.32
C VAL A 164 -3.05 6.91 -1.20
N LEU A 165 -3.49 7.14 0.04
CA LEU A 165 -3.03 6.42 1.22
C LEU A 165 -4.19 6.02 2.13
N HIS A 166 -4.29 4.75 2.52
CA HIS A 166 -5.36 4.24 3.38
C HIS A 166 -4.80 3.44 4.54
N VAL A 167 -4.90 3.99 5.75
CA VAL A 167 -4.33 3.43 6.95
C VAL A 167 -5.43 2.72 7.73
N THR A 168 -5.35 1.39 7.77
CA THR A 168 -6.30 0.55 8.50
C THR A 168 -5.73 -0.05 9.80
N GLY A 169 -4.45 0.19 10.06
CA GLY A 169 -3.73 -0.26 11.26
C GLY A 169 -3.54 0.85 12.29
N SER A 170 -3.19 0.48 13.52
CA SER A 170 -2.92 1.43 14.62
C SER A 170 -1.42 1.68 14.79
N ASN A 171 -1.05 2.76 15.49
CA ASN A 171 0.33 3.16 15.81
C ASN A 171 1.20 3.44 14.57
N TRP A 172 0.63 4.06 13.54
CA TRP A 172 1.42 4.56 12.40
C TRP A 172 2.01 5.93 12.71
N ALA A 173 3.24 6.17 12.26
CA ALA A 173 3.85 7.50 12.22
C ALA A 173 4.18 7.83 10.76
N ILE A 174 3.32 8.62 10.10
CA ILE A 174 3.47 9.01 8.69
C ILE A 174 4.02 10.42 8.66
N LYS A 175 5.25 10.59 8.13
CA LYS A 175 6.00 11.83 8.28
C LYS A 175 6.73 12.33 7.04
N ASP A 176 6.81 13.64 6.88
CA ASP A 176 7.69 14.29 5.89
C ASP A 176 7.41 13.86 4.44
N LEU A 177 6.13 13.77 4.05
CA LEU A 177 5.68 13.29 2.74
C LEU A 177 4.83 14.32 2.01
N ILE A 178 4.75 14.18 0.68
CA ILE A 178 3.72 14.80 -0.14
C ILE A 178 2.72 13.73 -0.59
N ILE A 179 1.42 14.03 -0.52
CA ILE A 179 0.31 13.18 -1.00
C ILE A 179 -0.48 13.98 -2.03
N LYS A 180 -0.60 13.45 -3.26
CA LYS A 180 -1.30 14.20 -4.32
C LYS A 180 -2.01 13.36 -5.37
N ASN A 181 -2.81 14.03 -6.19
CA ASN A 181 -3.37 13.50 -7.44
C ASN A 181 -4.22 12.22 -7.27
N GLY A 182 -5.08 12.15 -6.26
CA GLY A 182 -6.04 11.06 -6.08
C GLY A 182 -7.46 11.58 -5.85
N ALA A 183 -8.48 10.73 -6.03
CA ALA A 183 -9.85 11.12 -5.65
C ALA A 183 -9.92 11.48 -4.17
N LYS A 184 -9.26 10.72 -3.29
CA LYS A 184 -9.16 11.01 -1.86
C LYS A 184 -7.69 10.93 -1.42
N GLY A 185 -7.26 11.78 -0.50
CA GLY A 185 -5.86 11.85 -0.07
C GLY A 185 -5.48 10.74 0.91
N LEU A 186 -5.43 11.08 2.21
CA LEU A 186 -5.04 10.19 3.30
C LEU A 186 -6.25 9.81 4.15
N ILE A 187 -6.53 8.52 4.28
CA ILE A 187 -7.65 8.01 5.09
C ILE A 187 -7.13 7.20 6.26
N LEU A 188 -7.69 7.44 7.45
CA LEU A 188 -7.56 6.59 8.63
C LEU A 188 -8.91 5.88 8.83
N ASP A 189 -8.94 4.56 8.70
CA ASP A 189 -10.13 3.74 9.02
C ASP A 189 -9.77 2.78 10.16
N ASN A 190 -10.46 2.83 11.29
CA ASN A 190 -10.19 2.00 12.49
C ASN A 190 -8.71 2.03 12.93
N SER A 191 -8.08 3.20 12.77
CA SER A 191 -6.69 3.45 13.14
C SER A 191 -6.63 4.20 14.46
N SER A 192 -5.94 3.63 15.45
CA SER A 192 -5.75 4.27 16.76
C SER A 192 -4.30 4.65 17.03
N ASN A 193 -4.08 5.70 17.84
CA ASN A 193 -2.74 6.16 18.24
C ASN A 193 -1.80 6.47 17.06
N SER A 194 -2.34 6.81 15.89
CA SER A 194 -1.55 7.13 14.70
C SER A 194 -1.22 8.64 14.65
N MET A 195 -0.04 8.97 14.14
CA MET A 195 0.47 10.32 13.98
C MET A 195 0.73 10.62 12.51
N ILE A 196 0.16 11.71 12.02
CA ILE A 196 0.47 12.30 10.71
C ILE A 196 1.22 13.60 10.98
N GLN A 197 2.46 13.72 10.48
CA GLN A 197 3.32 14.86 10.81
C GLN A 197 4.09 15.40 9.60
N ASN A 198 4.15 16.72 9.39
CA ASN A 198 4.90 17.34 8.29
C ASN A 198 4.48 16.79 6.91
N VAL A 199 3.18 16.60 6.69
CA VAL A 199 2.65 16.08 5.42
C VAL A 199 1.95 17.21 4.66
N GLU A 200 2.24 17.31 3.36
CA GLU A 200 1.53 18.19 2.43
C GLU A 200 0.56 17.37 1.57
N ILE A 201 -0.69 17.81 1.46
CA ILE A 201 -1.76 17.10 0.73
C ILE A 201 -2.42 18.06 -0.25
N TYR A 202 -2.34 17.77 -1.56
CA TYR A 202 -2.92 18.66 -2.57
C TYR A 202 -3.25 17.96 -3.90
N ASP A 203 -3.92 18.67 -4.81
CA ASP A 203 -4.44 18.11 -6.07
C ASP A 203 -5.39 16.92 -5.82
N ILE A 204 -6.33 17.07 -4.88
CA ILE A 204 -7.26 16.00 -4.47
C ILE A 204 -8.67 16.24 -5.04
N GLY A 205 -9.30 15.17 -5.50
CA GLY A 205 -10.63 15.22 -6.13
C GLY A 205 -11.77 15.53 -5.16
N GLN A 206 -11.78 14.87 -4.02
CA GLN A 206 -12.76 14.94 -2.93
C GLN A 206 -12.02 15.39 -1.66
N GLU A 207 -12.15 14.68 -0.53
CA GLU A 207 -11.56 15.08 0.75
C GLU A 207 -10.05 14.79 0.84
N GLY A 208 -9.32 15.72 1.47
CA GLY A 208 -7.87 15.66 1.63
C GLY A 208 -7.44 14.61 2.66
N LEU A 209 -7.92 14.74 3.90
CA LEU A 209 -7.66 13.80 5.00
C LEU A 209 -8.97 13.36 5.65
N HIS A 210 -9.18 12.05 5.85
CA HIS A 210 -10.38 11.53 6.51
C HIS A 210 -10.02 10.69 7.73
N VAL A 211 -10.48 11.08 8.93
CA VAL A 211 -10.44 10.25 10.14
C VAL A 211 -11.79 9.56 10.30
N ARG A 212 -11.85 8.24 10.13
CA ARG A 212 -13.09 7.49 9.97
C ARG A 212 -13.06 6.13 10.68
N ASP A 213 -14.24 5.51 10.81
CA ASP A 213 -14.45 4.14 11.25
C ASP A 213 -13.85 3.82 12.62
N HIS A 214 -14.23 4.55 13.66
CA HIS A 214 -13.66 4.41 15.01
C HIS A 214 -12.14 4.69 15.09
N SER A 215 -11.58 5.49 14.18
CA SER A 215 -10.22 6.00 14.37
C SER A 215 -10.20 6.94 15.59
N HIS A 216 -9.23 6.74 16.49
CA HIS A 216 -9.18 7.47 17.75
C HIS A 216 -7.76 7.69 18.29
N ASP A 217 -7.61 8.66 19.19
CA ASP A 217 -6.31 9.05 19.75
C ASP A 217 -5.27 9.38 18.66
N CYS A 218 -5.74 9.91 17.52
CA CYS A 218 -4.90 10.27 16.39
C CYS A 218 -4.36 11.69 16.55
N ILE A 219 -3.10 11.90 16.16
CA ILE A 219 -2.45 13.21 16.15
C ILE A 219 -2.20 13.61 14.69
N ILE A 220 -2.71 14.75 14.31
CA ILE A 220 -2.51 15.35 13.00
C ILE A 220 -1.81 16.67 13.28
N ASP A 221 -0.50 16.67 13.12
CA ASP A 221 0.37 17.76 13.55
C ASP A 221 1.11 18.29 12.34
N ASN A 222 1.12 19.61 12.18
CA ASN A 222 1.87 20.22 11.10
C ASN A 222 1.55 19.55 9.76
N ILE A 223 0.30 19.61 9.32
CA ILE A 223 -0.10 19.30 7.93
C ILE A 223 -0.36 20.58 7.12
N PHE A 224 -0.20 20.50 5.80
CA PHE A 224 -0.58 21.55 4.87
C PHE A 224 -1.51 20.95 3.82
N ILE A 225 -2.78 21.37 3.80
CA ILE A 225 -3.78 20.85 2.86
C ILE A 225 -4.28 22.00 1.99
N HIS A 226 -4.17 21.88 0.67
CA HIS A 226 -4.61 22.89 -0.29
C HIS A 226 -5.03 22.26 -1.63
N ASP A 227 -5.75 23.00 -2.48
CA ASP A 227 -6.21 22.51 -3.79
C ASP A 227 -6.98 21.16 -3.73
N VAL A 228 -8.00 21.13 -2.88
CA VAL A 228 -8.85 19.97 -2.55
C VAL A 228 -10.28 20.20 -3.03
N GLY A 229 -10.98 19.12 -3.41
CA GLY A 229 -12.33 19.19 -3.96
C GLY A 229 -12.40 19.45 -5.47
N LYS A 230 -11.36 19.06 -6.23
CA LYS A 230 -11.27 19.29 -7.69
C LYS A 230 -12.38 18.64 -8.52
N ARG A 231 -13.07 17.61 -8.00
CA ARG A 231 -14.22 16.98 -8.68
C ARG A 231 -15.49 17.83 -8.59
N ASN A 232 -15.54 18.78 -7.66
CA ASN A 232 -16.69 19.65 -7.41
C ASN A 232 -18.03 18.90 -7.31
N ASP A 233 -18.00 17.65 -6.84
CA ASP A 233 -19.17 16.82 -6.52
C ASP A 233 -19.66 17.09 -5.07
N GLY A 234 -19.02 18.05 -4.40
CA GLY A 234 -19.40 18.59 -3.10
C GLY A 234 -18.99 17.72 -1.90
N PHE A 235 -17.89 16.98 -2.05
CA PHE A 235 -17.17 16.23 -1.01
C PHE A 235 -15.73 16.72 -0.90
N GLY A 236 -15.53 18.04 -0.83
CA GLY A 236 -14.23 18.69 -1.03
C GLY A 236 -13.58 19.18 0.26
N GLU A 237 -13.78 18.50 1.38
CA GLU A 237 -13.32 18.95 2.69
C GLU A 237 -11.80 18.80 2.84
N GLY A 238 -11.15 19.75 3.52
CA GLY A 238 -9.72 19.66 3.80
C GLY A 238 -9.42 18.46 4.69
N ILE A 239 -10.02 18.47 5.89
CA ILE A 239 -10.07 17.33 6.80
C ILE A 239 -11.51 17.03 7.20
N TYR A 240 -11.86 15.74 7.14
CA TYR A 240 -13.16 15.20 7.51
C TYR A 240 -12.99 14.25 8.70
N ILE A 241 -13.64 14.52 9.83
CA ILE A 241 -13.52 13.73 11.07
C ILE A 241 -14.86 13.10 11.42
N GLY A 242 -14.91 11.77 11.45
CA GLY A 242 -16.12 10.99 11.68
C GLY A 242 -16.80 10.56 10.37
N SER A 243 -18.11 10.34 10.44
CA SER A 243 -18.94 9.93 9.31
C SER A 243 -20.34 10.49 9.45
N ASP A 244 -20.99 10.79 8.33
CA ASP A 244 -22.41 11.13 8.34
C ASP A 244 -23.23 9.93 8.87
N ASN A 245 -24.33 10.22 9.57
CA ASN A 245 -25.14 9.18 10.22
C ASN A 245 -25.75 8.15 9.25
N SER A 246 -25.92 8.51 7.97
CA SER A 246 -26.42 7.58 6.94
C SER A 246 -25.56 6.33 6.74
N VAL A 247 -24.27 6.37 7.10
CA VAL A 247 -23.32 5.26 6.90
C VAL A 247 -22.89 4.57 8.20
N TRP A 248 -23.55 4.82 9.33
CA TRP A 248 -23.19 4.21 10.62
C TRP A 248 -23.54 2.73 10.72
N TRP A 249 -22.60 1.93 11.24
CA TRP A 249 -22.82 0.51 11.55
C TRP A 249 -23.84 0.34 12.68
N GLU A 250 -23.81 1.23 13.67
CA GLU A 250 -24.61 1.17 14.88
C GLU A 250 -26.10 1.50 14.67
N GLY A 251 -26.46 2.00 13.48
CA GLY A 251 -27.83 2.17 12.98
C GLY A 251 -28.69 3.11 13.82
N ASP A 252 -28.84 4.36 13.39
CA ASP A 252 -29.72 5.33 14.08
C ASP A 252 -30.52 6.27 13.17
N GLY A 253 -30.91 5.83 11.97
CA GLY A 253 -32.01 6.53 11.29
C GLY A 253 -32.29 6.10 9.87
N ASN A 254 -33.18 5.12 9.70
CA ASN A 254 -33.94 4.81 8.48
C ASN A 254 -33.17 4.85 7.13
N ASN A 255 -32.70 3.68 6.68
CA ASN A 255 -32.37 3.33 5.28
C ASN A 255 -31.60 4.39 4.45
N THR A 256 -30.28 4.54 4.55
CA THR A 256 -29.58 5.38 3.53
C THR A 256 -28.11 5.10 3.21
N GLY A 257 -27.41 4.15 3.85
CA GLY A 257 -25.98 3.95 3.55
C GLY A 257 -25.72 3.68 2.06
N GLU A 258 -24.96 4.57 1.42
CA GLU A 258 -24.41 4.37 0.07
C GLU A 258 -24.01 2.91 -0.12
N LYS A 259 -24.64 2.20 -1.07
CA LYS A 259 -24.17 0.94 -1.68
C LYS A 259 -23.30 0.07 -0.73
N GLY A 260 -23.83 -0.35 0.42
CA GLY A 260 -23.17 -1.36 1.28
C GLY A 260 -21.98 -0.92 2.14
N LYS A 261 -21.70 0.38 2.33
CA LYS A 261 -20.67 0.87 3.26
C LYS A 261 -21.23 1.04 4.68
N ARG A 262 -20.45 0.66 5.71
CA ARG A 262 -20.81 0.80 7.14
C ARG A 262 -19.57 1.12 7.97
N TYR A 263 -19.57 2.29 8.61
CA TYR A 263 -18.48 2.75 9.47
C TYR A 263 -18.95 2.87 10.91
N ARG A 264 -18.06 2.57 11.86
CA ARG A 264 -18.32 2.84 13.26
C ARG A 264 -18.33 4.34 13.52
N ARG A 265 -19.42 4.80 14.14
CA ARG A 265 -19.67 6.21 14.44
C ARG A 265 -18.51 6.90 15.17
N ALA A 266 -18.02 6.28 16.25
CA ALA A 266 -17.30 6.99 17.30
C ALA A 266 -15.80 7.19 16.97
N CYS A 267 -15.48 8.22 16.20
CA CYS A 267 -14.10 8.73 16.10
C CYS A 267 -13.87 9.70 17.28
N HIS A 268 -12.84 9.47 18.10
CA HIS A 268 -12.67 10.28 19.31
C HIS A 268 -11.22 10.62 19.66
N ASN A 269 -11.02 11.72 20.39
CA ASN A 269 -9.70 12.20 20.80
C ASN A 269 -8.75 12.47 19.62
N THR A 270 -9.27 12.98 18.51
CA THR A 270 -8.42 13.43 17.41
C THR A 270 -7.87 14.81 17.76
N LEU A 271 -6.54 14.95 17.78
CA LEU A 271 -5.87 16.23 17.95
C LEU A 271 -5.32 16.69 16.61
N VAL A 272 -5.88 17.77 16.08
CA VAL A 272 -5.38 18.50 14.92
C VAL A 272 -4.66 19.74 15.43
N LYS A 273 -3.37 19.89 15.10
CA LYS A 273 -2.59 21.04 15.55
C LYS A 273 -1.57 21.55 14.55
N ASN A 274 -1.17 22.81 14.70
CA ASN A 274 -0.06 23.44 13.97
C ASN A 274 -0.21 23.36 12.44
N SER A 275 -1.45 23.26 11.96
CA SER A 275 -1.75 22.84 10.59
C SER A 275 -2.31 24.00 9.78
N THR A 276 -2.06 23.99 8.47
CA THR A 276 -2.59 24.99 7.54
C THR A 276 -3.58 24.32 6.58
N PHE A 277 -4.79 24.88 6.53
CA PHE A 277 -5.84 24.45 5.61
C PHE A 277 -6.14 25.58 4.64
N GLY A 278 -6.09 25.26 3.35
CA GLY A 278 -6.22 26.19 2.24
C GLY A 278 -4.88 26.79 1.81
N PRO A 279 -4.82 27.48 0.65
CA PRO A 279 -5.97 27.94 -0.12
C PRO A 279 -6.64 26.82 -0.95
N ASN A 280 -7.76 27.16 -1.61
CA ASN A 280 -8.42 26.35 -2.62
C ASN A 280 -8.99 25.01 -2.12
N ILE A 281 -9.65 25.03 -0.96
CA ILE A 281 -10.48 23.92 -0.50
C ILE A 281 -11.93 24.26 -0.86
N SER A 282 -12.60 23.41 -1.65
CA SER A 282 -13.91 23.75 -2.22
C SER A 282 -15.09 23.59 -1.26
N ALA A 283 -14.97 22.72 -0.24
CA ALA A 283 -15.94 22.58 0.85
C ALA A 283 -15.40 23.22 2.15
N GLU A 284 -15.80 22.74 3.34
CA GLU A 284 -15.20 23.17 4.60
C GLU A 284 -13.72 22.74 4.70
N PRO A 285 -12.79 23.66 5.02
CA PRO A 285 -11.43 23.31 5.42
C PRO A 285 -11.36 22.24 6.53
N VAL A 286 -12.27 22.31 7.51
CA VAL A 286 -12.38 21.35 8.62
C VAL A 286 -13.84 20.98 8.84
N GLU A 287 -14.18 19.69 8.78
CA GLU A 287 -15.52 19.22 9.10
C GLU A 287 -15.51 18.11 10.16
N ILE A 288 -16.26 18.32 11.24
CA ILE A 288 -16.34 17.40 12.39
C ILE A 288 -17.75 16.84 12.43
N LYS A 289 -17.95 15.60 11.97
CA LYS A 289 -19.27 14.97 11.89
C LYS A 289 -19.85 14.65 13.26
N GLU A 290 -21.16 14.49 13.26
CA GLU A 290 -21.91 13.87 14.34
C GLU A 290 -21.25 12.55 14.77
N GLY A 291 -21.48 12.18 16.01
CA GLY A 291 -20.95 10.96 16.60
C GLY A 291 -19.45 10.96 16.87
N SER A 292 -18.68 11.91 16.35
CA SER A 292 -17.32 12.16 16.78
C SER A 292 -17.30 12.90 18.13
N GLU A 293 -16.32 12.58 18.97
CA GLU A 293 -16.26 13.06 20.35
C GLU A 293 -14.86 13.57 20.70
N ASN A 294 -14.77 14.71 21.39
CA ASN A 294 -13.52 15.24 21.93
C ASN A 294 -12.44 15.47 20.85
N THR A 295 -12.83 16.00 19.70
CA THR A 295 -11.90 16.51 18.69
C THR A 295 -11.34 17.85 19.16
N ILE A 296 -10.03 18.03 19.05
CA ILE A 296 -9.35 19.29 19.37
C ILE A 296 -8.70 19.81 18.09
N VAL A 297 -9.00 21.05 17.71
CA VAL A 297 -8.33 21.77 16.63
C VAL A 297 -7.65 22.98 17.24
N GLU A 298 -6.32 23.00 17.22
CA GLU A 298 -5.54 24.06 17.85
C GLU A 298 -4.38 24.61 17.04
N ASN A 299 -4.09 25.90 17.20
CA ASN A 299 -2.95 26.56 16.55
C ASN A 299 -2.89 26.35 15.02
N CYS A 300 -4.04 26.21 14.38
CA CYS A 300 -4.13 26.03 12.94
C CYS A 300 -4.38 27.37 12.24
N ILE A 301 -3.93 27.47 10.99
CA ILE A 301 -4.33 28.52 10.06
C ILE A 301 -5.39 27.94 9.13
N ILE A 302 -6.55 28.57 9.08
CA ILE A 302 -7.69 28.09 8.30
C ILE A 302 -8.12 29.17 7.32
N ARG A 303 -7.85 28.94 6.04
CA ARG A 303 -8.11 29.89 4.95
C ARG A 303 -9.44 29.61 4.28
N GLY A 304 -10.16 30.69 3.99
CA GLY A 304 -11.47 30.68 3.35
C GLY A 304 -11.42 30.78 1.83
N SER A 305 -10.24 31.04 1.26
CA SER A 305 -10.05 31.09 -0.19
C SER A 305 -10.39 29.74 -0.83
N GLY A 306 -11.28 29.75 -1.81
CA GLY A 306 -11.70 28.55 -2.56
C GLY A 306 -13.01 27.90 -2.12
N ILE A 307 -13.51 28.19 -0.92
CA ILE A 307 -14.80 27.67 -0.43
C ILE A 307 -15.90 28.07 -1.40
N SER A 308 -16.62 27.08 -1.93
CA SER A 308 -17.45 27.24 -3.13
C SER A 308 -18.90 27.65 -2.87
N GLY A 309 -19.43 27.45 -1.66
CA GLY A 309 -20.86 27.57 -1.37
C GLY A 309 -21.71 26.36 -1.77
N ALA A 310 -21.15 25.38 -2.49
CA ALA A 310 -21.87 24.16 -2.90
C ALA A 310 -22.13 23.24 -1.69
N ASN A 311 -23.24 22.49 -1.69
CA ASN A 311 -23.58 21.55 -0.61
C ASN A 311 -23.53 22.14 0.82
N PHE A 312 -23.94 23.39 0.99
CA PHE A 312 -23.89 24.12 2.27
C PHE A 312 -22.48 24.49 2.75
N ALA A 313 -21.45 24.33 1.91
CA ALA A 313 -20.08 24.74 2.22
C ALA A 313 -19.92 26.26 2.25
N ASP A 314 -20.29 26.87 3.38
CA ASP A 314 -20.34 28.32 3.56
C ASP A 314 -19.63 28.81 4.85
N SER A 315 -18.79 27.94 5.43
CA SER A 315 -18.02 28.21 6.65
C SER A 315 -16.59 27.64 6.60
N HIS A 316 -15.70 28.16 7.43
CA HIS A 316 -14.35 27.59 7.58
C HIS A 316 -14.38 26.24 8.29
N LEU A 317 -15.34 26.04 9.19
CA LEU A 317 -15.42 24.86 10.04
C LEU A 317 -16.87 24.55 10.41
N ASP A 318 -17.29 23.30 10.21
CA ASP A 318 -18.59 22.82 10.69
C ASP A 318 -18.45 21.76 11.80
N ILE A 319 -19.20 21.94 12.90
CA ILE A 319 -19.19 21.10 14.09
C ILE A 319 -20.56 20.44 14.26
N LYS A 320 -20.61 19.15 13.97
CA LYS A 320 -21.75 18.27 14.24
C LYS A 320 -21.49 17.33 15.42
N GLY A 321 -20.22 17.12 15.78
CA GLY A 321 -19.76 16.30 16.90
C GLY A 321 -19.96 16.94 18.29
N THR A 322 -19.38 16.31 19.31
CA THR A 322 -19.56 16.68 20.72
C THR A 322 -18.23 16.81 21.45
N PHE A 323 -18.20 17.56 22.56
CA PHE A 323 -16.98 17.79 23.34
C PHE A 323 -15.82 18.42 22.53
N THR A 324 -16.13 19.07 21.41
CA THR A 324 -15.12 19.63 20.49
C THR A 324 -14.50 20.88 21.08
N GLN A 325 -13.19 21.04 20.92
CA GLN A 325 -12.47 22.25 21.30
C GLN A 325 -11.80 22.87 20.08
N ILE A 326 -12.19 24.08 19.72
CA ILE A 326 -11.57 24.88 18.66
C ILE A 326 -10.83 26.04 19.34
N ARG A 327 -9.50 25.98 19.40
CA ARG A 327 -8.74 26.94 20.20
C ARG A 327 -7.47 27.49 19.57
N ASN A 328 -7.17 28.75 19.82
CA ASN A 328 -5.90 29.38 19.40
C ASN A 328 -5.63 29.30 17.88
N ASN A 329 -6.65 29.14 17.06
CA ASN A 329 -6.52 29.09 15.61
C ASN A 329 -6.63 30.50 15.00
N THR A 330 -6.13 30.68 13.78
CA THR A 330 -6.31 31.89 12.99
C THR A 330 -7.11 31.58 11.73
N PHE A 331 -8.25 32.25 11.55
CA PHE A 331 -9.15 32.08 10.43
C PHE A 331 -9.05 33.29 9.50
N TYR A 332 -8.90 33.06 8.20
CA TYR A 332 -8.87 34.11 7.18
C TYR A 332 -10.03 33.96 6.21
N GLN A 333 -10.90 34.97 6.08
CA GLN A 333 -11.93 34.98 5.04
C GLN A 333 -11.32 35.06 3.63
N ASP A 334 -10.12 35.64 3.49
CA ASP A 334 -9.41 35.84 2.21
C ASP A 334 -10.26 36.56 1.15
N GLY A 335 -11.12 37.49 1.57
CA GLY A 335 -12.04 38.19 0.68
C GLY A 335 -13.13 37.31 0.05
N ASN A 336 -13.27 36.04 0.46
CA ASN A 336 -14.30 35.16 -0.07
C ASN A 336 -15.68 35.56 0.47
N SER A 337 -16.51 36.17 -0.38
CA SER A 337 -17.86 36.60 -0.04
C SER A 337 -18.87 35.46 0.09
N GLY A 338 -18.51 34.23 -0.29
CA GLY A 338 -19.34 33.03 -0.12
C GLY A 338 -19.38 32.52 1.32
N ILE A 339 -18.44 32.95 2.16
CA ILE A 339 -18.41 32.60 3.58
C ILE A 339 -19.41 33.47 4.32
N ALA A 340 -20.37 32.84 4.97
CA ALA A 340 -21.42 33.52 5.71
C ALA A 340 -21.19 33.53 7.22
N ARG A 341 -20.40 32.58 7.73
CA ARG A 341 -19.97 32.48 9.13
C ARG A 341 -18.66 31.72 9.20
N SER A 342 -17.82 31.97 10.19
CA SER A 342 -16.54 31.24 10.27
C SER A 342 -16.71 29.82 10.81
N ILE A 343 -17.44 29.65 11.90
CA ILE A 343 -17.73 28.35 12.50
C ILE A 343 -19.25 28.11 12.51
N MET A 344 -19.66 26.96 12.00
CA MET A 344 -21.04 26.49 12.09
C MET A 344 -21.15 25.34 13.10
N ILE A 345 -22.22 25.32 13.88
CA ILE A 345 -22.57 24.18 14.76
C ILE A 345 -23.91 23.62 14.30
N VAL A 346 -23.92 22.37 13.84
CA VAL A 346 -25.07 21.73 13.19
C VAL A 346 -25.51 20.49 13.97
N PRO A 347 -26.57 20.57 14.80
CA PRO A 347 -27.17 19.40 15.43
C PRO A 347 -27.86 18.52 14.39
N ARG A 348 -27.73 17.20 14.56
CA ARG A 348 -28.27 16.19 13.63
C ARG A 348 -29.47 15.41 14.17
N GLN A 349 -30.12 15.91 15.21
CA GLN A 349 -31.36 15.35 15.76
C GLN A 349 -32.46 15.20 14.71
N GLY A 350 -32.58 16.17 13.78
CA GLY A 350 -33.53 16.13 12.67
C GLY A 350 -33.27 14.99 11.67
N ALA A 351 -32.07 14.42 11.67
CA ALA A 351 -31.68 13.26 10.86
C ALA A 351 -31.75 11.93 11.64
N GLY A 352 -32.29 11.94 12.87
CA GLY A 352 -32.43 10.74 13.72
C GLY A 352 -31.31 10.54 14.75
N VAL A 353 -30.26 11.37 14.73
CA VAL A 353 -29.11 11.24 15.64
C VAL A 353 -29.51 11.62 17.06
N ALA A 354 -29.27 10.73 18.02
CA ALA A 354 -29.56 11.01 19.43
C ALA A 354 -28.74 12.21 19.95
N GLN A 355 -29.35 13.03 20.82
CA GLN A 355 -28.73 14.27 21.32
C GLN A 355 -27.32 14.07 21.86
N GLN A 356 -27.09 12.99 22.61
CA GLN A 356 -25.80 12.62 23.18
C GLN A 356 -24.66 12.37 22.17
N TYR A 357 -24.95 12.38 20.87
CA TYR A 357 -23.99 12.17 19.79
C TYR A 357 -23.87 13.38 18.85
N THR A 358 -24.53 14.51 19.13
CA THR A 358 -24.43 15.64 18.21
C THR A 358 -24.51 17.00 18.89
N ALA A 359 -23.63 17.91 18.46
CA ALA A 359 -23.68 19.34 18.71
C ALA A 359 -23.96 19.76 20.17
N HIS A 360 -23.31 19.11 21.12
CA HIS A 360 -23.32 19.54 22.52
C HIS A 360 -21.93 19.57 23.14
N ASP A 361 -21.77 20.40 24.19
CA ASP A 361 -20.53 20.59 24.93
C ASP A 361 -19.36 21.00 24.01
N ASN A 362 -19.57 21.95 23.11
CA ASN A 362 -18.51 22.41 22.20
C ASN A 362 -17.97 23.78 22.66
N TYR A 363 -16.65 23.95 22.56
CA TYR A 363 -15.90 25.07 23.14
C TYR A 363 -15.06 25.76 22.06
N ILE A 364 -15.24 27.06 21.87
CA ILE A 364 -14.56 27.86 20.84
C ILE A 364 -13.84 29.03 21.52
N TYR A 365 -12.52 29.01 21.62
CA TYR A 365 -11.83 30.03 22.43
C TYR A 365 -10.40 30.39 22.04
N GLY A 366 -9.97 31.62 22.32
CA GLY A 366 -8.60 32.07 22.04
C GLY A 366 -8.27 32.20 20.55
N ASN A 367 -9.24 32.08 19.66
CA ASN A 367 -9.01 32.13 18.21
C ASN A 367 -8.99 33.57 17.68
N THR A 368 -8.33 33.79 16.55
CA THR A 368 -8.35 35.05 15.79
C THR A 368 -9.07 34.86 14.47
N PHE A 369 -9.97 35.78 14.11
CA PHE A 369 -10.82 35.70 12.92
C PHE A 369 -10.65 36.97 12.08
N GLU A 370 -9.92 36.87 10.97
CA GLU A 370 -9.80 37.93 9.98
C GLU A 370 -10.94 37.81 8.95
N LEU A 371 -12.04 38.49 9.23
CA LEU A 371 -13.29 38.43 8.46
C LEU A 371 -13.51 39.79 7.78
N ASN A 372 -13.11 39.89 6.52
CA ASN A 372 -13.10 41.14 5.75
C ASN A 372 -14.51 41.76 5.54
N SER A 373 -15.59 41.00 5.73
CA SER A 373 -16.97 41.49 5.65
C SER A 373 -17.61 41.58 7.05
N SER A 374 -18.20 42.73 7.39
CA SER A 374 -18.89 42.98 8.67
C SER A 374 -20.10 42.07 8.92
N GLY A 375 -20.63 41.40 7.88
CA GLY A 375 -21.78 40.50 7.97
C GLY A 375 -21.44 39.03 8.28
N VAL A 376 -20.17 38.69 8.43
CA VAL A 376 -19.73 37.31 8.72
C VAL A 376 -19.54 37.14 10.22
N GLU A 377 -20.30 36.21 10.80
CA GLU A 377 -20.27 35.87 12.22
C GLU A 377 -19.07 34.99 12.58
N ILE A 378 -18.56 35.06 13.82
CA ILE A 378 -17.51 34.12 14.28
C ILE A 378 -18.09 32.71 14.37
N ALA A 379 -19.17 32.53 15.13
CA ALA A 379 -19.78 31.22 15.28
C ALA A 379 -21.30 31.29 15.36
N VAL A 380 -21.96 30.33 14.72
CA VAL A 380 -23.43 30.23 14.68
C VAL A 380 -23.85 28.83 15.09
N ALA A 381 -24.67 28.74 16.14
CA ALA A 381 -25.27 27.47 16.56
C ALA A 381 -26.72 27.35 16.09
N ASN A 382 -27.04 26.22 15.45
CA ASN A 382 -28.39 25.90 15.00
C ASN A 382 -29.30 25.45 16.14
N ASN A 383 -30.62 25.43 15.87
CA ASN A 383 -31.60 24.96 16.83
C ASN A 383 -31.39 23.46 17.15
N GLY A 384 -31.25 23.13 18.43
CA GLY A 384 -30.92 21.77 18.91
C GLY A 384 -29.50 21.64 19.48
N SER A 385 -28.64 22.65 19.29
CA SER A 385 -27.34 22.71 19.96
C SER A 385 -27.51 22.96 21.47
N GLU A 386 -26.70 22.30 22.29
CA GLU A 386 -26.72 22.40 23.76
C GLU A 386 -25.31 22.72 24.28
N ASP A 387 -25.19 23.47 25.38
CA ASP A 387 -23.91 23.69 26.06
C ASP A 387 -22.76 24.15 25.11
N ILE A 388 -23.05 25.12 24.22
CA ILE A 388 -22.04 25.71 23.33
C ILE A 388 -21.45 26.94 24.01
N TYR A 389 -20.12 27.01 24.07
CA TYR A 389 -19.41 28.09 24.73
C TYR A 389 -18.40 28.72 23.79
N ALA A 390 -18.27 30.04 23.87
CA ALA A 390 -17.19 30.76 23.23
C ALA A 390 -16.65 31.85 24.13
N TRP A 391 -15.33 32.06 24.16
CA TRP A 391 -14.70 33.11 24.95
C TRP A 391 -13.32 33.48 24.42
N ASN A 392 -12.83 34.68 24.73
CA ASN A 392 -11.49 35.14 24.35
C ASN A 392 -11.16 35.02 22.85
N ASN A 393 -12.15 35.05 21.97
CA ASN A 393 -11.90 35.10 20.52
C ASN A 393 -11.79 36.55 20.05
N THR A 394 -10.94 36.80 19.06
CA THR A 394 -10.70 38.11 18.46
C THR A 394 -11.21 38.12 17.02
N ARG A 395 -11.97 39.14 16.61
CA ARG A 395 -12.34 39.39 15.20
C ARG A 395 -11.64 40.63 14.68
N ILE A 396 -11.22 40.58 13.42
CA ILE A 396 -10.60 41.67 12.70
C ILE A 396 -11.33 41.83 11.35
N PRO A 397 -11.96 42.99 11.06
CA PRO A 397 -12.17 44.13 11.96
C PRO A 397 -13.14 43.78 13.11
N SER A 398 -13.16 44.60 14.15
CA SER A 398 -13.97 44.35 15.36
C SER A 398 -15.45 44.78 15.23
N ASP A 399 -16.03 44.74 14.03
CA ASP A 399 -17.34 45.29 13.68
C ASP A 399 -18.37 44.21 13.27
N GLY A 400 -19.33 43.91 14.15
CA GLY A 400 -20.43 42.98 13.84
C GLY A 400 -20.46 41.73 14.71
N ASP A 401 -21.43 40.85 14.45
CA ASP A 401 -21.93 39.85 15.41
C ASP A 401 -20.97 38.66 15.57
N PHE A 402 -20.44 38.44 16.77
CA PHE A 402 -19.50 37.34 17.04
C PHE A 402 -20.26 36.02 17.23
N TYR A 403 -21.42 36.03 17.90
CA TYR A 403 -22.19 34.82 18.16
C TYR A 403 -23.69 35.07 18.15
N ASN A 404 -24.46 34.07 17.73
CA ASN A 404 -25.90 34.09 17.91
C ASN A 404 -26.31 33.75 19.36
N SER A 405 -27.58 33.95 19.71
CA SER A 405 -28.09 33.81 21.08
C SER A 405 -28.07 32.39 21.67
N ARG A 406 -27.59 31.38 20.93
CA ARG A 406 -27.48 29.99 21.39
C ARG A 406 -26.08 29.65 21.91
N ILE A 407 -25.13 30.56 21.77
CA ILE A 407 -23.76 30.40 22.24
C ILE A 407 -23.61 31.18 23.54
N ASN A 408 -23.08 30.51 24.56
CA ASN A 408 -22.71 31.14 25.82
C ASN A 408 -21.37 31.87 25.64
N ASP A 409 -21.41 33.20 25.56
CA ASP A 409 -20.23 34.06 25.42
C ASP A 409 -19.53 34.30 26.77
N PHE A 410 -19.08 33.21 27.40
CA PHE A 410 -18.28 33.20 28.61
C PHE A 410 -17.59 31.85 28.80
N GLU A 411 -16.51 31.84 29.58
CA GLU A 411 -15.81 30.61 29.93
C GLU A 411 -16.64 29.75 30.92
N PRO A 412 -16.91 28.47 30.63
CA PRO A 412 -17.60 27.59 31.56
C PRO A 412 -16.74 27.26 32.78
N SER A 413 -17.37 26.98 33.93
CA SER A 413 -16.63 26.63 35.15
C SER A 413 -15.82 25.32 35.04
N VAL A 414 -16.21 24.44 34.11
CA VAL A 414 -15.52 23.19 33.78
C VAL A 414 -15.68 22.93 32.28
N ILE A 415 -14.58 22.65 31.59
CA ILE A 415 -14.59 22.09 30.23
C ILE A 415 -14.81 20.59 30.36
N LYS A 416 -15.92 20.08 29.80
CA LYS A 416 -16.21 18.65 29.79
C LYS A 416 -15.42 17.98 28.67
N THR A 417 -14.91 16.80 28.95
CA THR A 417 -14.30 15.92 27.95
C THR A 417 -15.06 14.59 27.97
N GLY A 418 -15.43 14.06 26.80
CA GLY A 418 -16.22 12.83 26.68
C GLY A 418 -15.58 11.56 27.29
N SER A 419 -16.18 10.41 27.02
CA SER A 419 -16.00 9.11 27.70
C SER A 419 -14.57 8.54 27.84
N ALA A 420 -13.55 9.11 27.18
CA ALA A 420 -12.20 8.53 27.16
C ALA A 420 -11.09 9.55 26.83
N ALA A 421 -11.05 10.72 27.48
CA ALA A 421 -9.98 11.70 27.25
C ALA A 421 -8.58 11.12 27.55
N LYS A 422 -7.78 10.91 26.50
CA LYS A 422 -6.32 10.91 26.61
C LYS A 422 -5.89 12.34 26.36
N GLY A 423 -5.82 13.13 27.43
CA GLY A 423 -5.17 14.44 27.35
C GLY A 423 -3.72 14.23 26.92
N SER A 424 -3.37 14.61 25.71
CA SER A 424 -1.98 14.93 25.40
C SER A 424 -1.77 16.38 25.85
N SER A 425 -1.24 16.55 27.06
CA SER A 425 -0.80 17.84 27.59
C SER A 425 0.47 18.38 26.91
N CYS A 426 0.83 17.89 25.72
CA CYS A 426 2.05 18.31 25.04
C CYS A 426 1.73 19.25 23.87
N HIS A 427 2.05 20.52 24.08
CA HIS A 427 1.69 21.63 23.21
C HIS A 427 2.93 22.47 22.88
N ILE A 428 3.42 22.39 21.64
CA ILE A 428 4.46 23.28 21.08
C ILE A 428 4.05 23.59 19.65
N ALA A 429 3.92 24.88 19.33
CA ALA A 429 3.39 25.36 18.06
C ALA A 429 4.12 26.61 17.56
N THR A 430 4.43 26.64 16.27
CA THR A 430 5.05 27.78 15.58
C THR A 430 4.00 28.55 14.77
N PRO A 431 4.00 29.89 14.76
CA PRO A 431 3.02 30.68 14.01
C PRO A 431 3.13 30.51 12.50
N GLU A 432 4.34 30.22 12.00
CA GLU A 432 4.66 30.09 10.57
C GLU A 432 5.73 28.99 10.37
N ARG A 433 5.60 28.19 9.30
CA ARG A 433 6.55 27.10 8.97
C ARG A 433 7.86 27.56 8.32
N GLY A 434 7.87 28.78 7.81
CA GLY A 434 8.90 29.27 6.90
C GLY A 434 9.03 30.80 7.01
N TYR A 435 10.24 31.31 7.14
CA TYR A 435 10.51 32.74 7.03
C TYR A 435 11.36 33.02 5.81
N GLU A 436 10.88 33.88 4.93
CA GLU A 436 11.64 34.42 3.81
C GLU A 436 12.33 35.72 4.24
N LEU A 437 13.66 35.75 4.09
CA LEU A 437 14.52 36.85 4.51
C LEU A 437 15.20 37.51 3.31
N THR A 438 15.38 38.83 3.40
CA THR A 438 16.25 39.55 2.48
C THR A 438 17.71 39.14 2.71
N GLY A 439 18.55 39.26 1.68
CA GLY A 439 19.93 38.83 1.79
C GLY A 439 20.81 39.62 2.76
N SER A 440 20.38 40.80 3.21
CA SER A 440 21.03 41.53 4.29
C SER A 440 21.07 40.73 5.59
N SER A 441 22.03 41.01 6.48
CA SER A 441 22.01 40.48 7.85
C SER A 441 20.86 41.07 8.65
N GLY A 442 20.32 40.34 9.62
CA GLY A 442 19.24 40.86 10.44
C GLY A 442 18.87 39.97 11.62
N SER A 443 17.74 40.31 12.23
CA SER A 443 17.13 39.57 13.32
C SER A 443 15.63 39.66 13.20
N PHE A 444 14.92 38.58 13.54
CA PHE A 444 13.48 38.60 13.71
C PHE A 444 13.09 37.69 14.88
N SER A 445 11.88 37.89 15.40
CA SER A 445 11.35 37.11 16.50
C SER A 445 9.96 36.60 16.19
N PHE A 446 9.66 35.41 16.72
CA PHE A 446 8.33 34.83 16.68
C PHE A 446 8.02 34.13 17.99
N GLU A 447 6.74 34.01 18.29
CA GLU A 447 6.27 33.45 19.56
C GLU A 447 5.83 32.00 19.38
N ILE A 448 6.26 31.12 20.26
CA ILE A 448 5.79 29.73 20.31
C ILE A 448 4.57 29.67 21.22
N LEU A 449 3.45 29.14 20.72
CA LEU A 449 2.28 28.86 21.55
C LEU A 449 2.52 27.54 22.29
N THR A 450 2.86 27.64 23.57
CA THR A 450 3.22 26.51 24.45
C THR A 450 3.02 26.88 25.91
N GLU A 451 2.45 25.97 26.70
CA GLU A 451 2.51 26.02 28.16
C GLU A 451 3.74 25.24 28.72
N GLU A 452 4.45 24.55 27.83
CA GLU A 452 5.54 23.61 28.13
C GLU A 452 6.94 24.21 27.88
N GLY A 453 7.93 23.61 28.55
CA GLY A 453 9.35 23.89 28.33
C GLY A 453 9.85 23.35 26.98
N PHE A 454 10.80 24.05 26.36
CA PHE A 454 11.41 23.74 25.07
C PHE A 454 12.81 24.37 24.94
N THR A 455 13.62 23.83 24.05
CA THR A 455 14.95 24.32 23.70
C THR A 455 14.99 24.60 22.20
N VAL A 456 15.92 25.45 21.78
CA VAL A 456 16.06 25.83 20.37
C VAL A 456 17.49 25.62 19.90
N SER A 457 17.64 25.22 18.65
CA SER A 457 18.94 25.07 18.00
C SER A 457 18.82 25.39 16.52
N SER A 458 19.92 25.80 15.90
CA SER A 458 20.01 25.94 14.44
C SER A 458 20.89 24.83 13.87
N ASP A 459 20.55 24.35 12.67
CA ASP A 459 21.36 23.40 11.90
C ASP A 459 22.40 24.08 10.99
N GLN A 460 22.35 25.41 10.83
CA GLN A 460 23.24 26.17 9.96
C GLN A 460 24.14 27.13 10.76
N SER A 461 25.37 27.33 10.29
CA SER A 461 26.33 28.24 10.93
C SER A 461 26.10 29.72 10.62
N TRP A 462 25.32 30.05 9.59
CA TRP A 462 25.02 31.43 9.19
C TRP A 462 23.87 32.07 9.98
N MET A 463 23.20 31.31 10.84
CA MET A 463 22.16 31.81 11.74
C MET A 463 22.26 31.17 13.13
N SER A 464 21.52 31.76 14.08
CA SER A 464 21.45 31.30 15.46
C SER A 464 20.04 31.56 15.99
N ALA A 465 19.56 30.70 16.90
CA ALA A 465 18.31 30.90 17.60
C ALA A 465 18.56 30.98 19.11
N SER A 466 17.86 31.91 19.75
CA SER A 466 17.86 32.08 21.21
C SER A 466 16.43 32.20 21.70
N ARG A 467 16.18 31.73 22.93
CA ARG A 467 14.85 31.71 23.55
C ARG A 467 14.79 32.69 24.73
N SER A 468 13.72 33.47 24.81
CA SER A 468 13.32 34.24 25.99
C SER A 468 11.82 34.08 26.23
N GLY A 469 11.44 33.40 27.32
CA GLY A 469 10.02 33.03 27.52
C GLY A 469 9.52 32.15 26.39
N ASN A 470 8.40 32.48 25.76
CA ASN A 470 7.89 31.78 24.58
C ASN A 470 8.39 32.36 23.26
N THR A 471 9.15 33.45 23.29
CA THR A 471 9.69 34.10 22.10
C THR A 471 11.01 33.46 21.67
N ILE A 472 11.11 33.10 20.40
CA ILE A 472 12.36 32.72 19.74
C ILE A 472 12.85 33.94 18.95
N THR A 473 14.11 34.31 19.16
CA THR A 473 14.81 35.32 18.35
C THR A 473 15.84 34.61 17.48
N VAL A 474 15.72 34.79 16.17
CA VAL A 474 16.64 34.27 15.16
C VAL A 474 17.51 35.41 14.67
N ASN A 475 18.83 35.27 14.79
CA ASN A 475 19.81 36.18 14.21
C ASN A 475 20.50 35.52 13.04
N TYR A 476 20.68 36.23 11.93
CA TYR A 476 21.22 35.69 10.69
C TYR A 476 22.18 36.67 10.02
N ASN A 477 23.24 36.13 9.41
CA ASN A 477 24.26 36.89 8.69
C ASN A 477 23.79 37.26 7.28
N SER A 478 24.45 38.22 6.63
CA SER A 478 24.16 38.52 5.22
C SER A 478 24.52 37.33 4.32
N ASN A 479 23.77 37.19 3.23
CA ASN A 479 23.97 36.17 2.22
C ASN A 479 24.64 36.77 0.98
N SER A 480 25.98 36.80 1.01
CA SER A 480 26.82 37.24 -0.10
C SER A 480 27.22 36.10 -1.06
N SER A 481 26.58 34.92 -0.96
CA SER A 481 27.00 33.72 -1.69
C SER A 481 26.58 33.68 -3.17
N GLY A 482 25.78 34.64 -3.63
CA GLY A 482 25.27 34.68 -5.01
C GLY A 482 24.18 33.65 -5.31
N SER A 483 23.67 32.93 -4.31
CA SER A 483 22.51 32.04 -4.44
C SER A 483 21.65 32.08 -3.18
N ASN A 484 20.35 31.80 -3.30
CA ASN A 484 19.47 31.64 -2.14
C ASN A 484 19.96 30.48 -1.27
N ARG A 485 19.80 30.59 0.05
CA ARG A 485 20.19 29.56 1.00
C ARG A 485 19.09 29.30 2.02
N SER A 486 19.07 28.09 2.56
CA SER A 486 18.03 27.62 3.49
C SER A 486 18.62 26.97 4.73
N GLY A 487 17.86 26.96 5.82
CA GLY A 487 18.24 26.29 7.06
C GLY A 487 17.04 26.10 8.00
N ARG A 488 17.26 25.46 9.14
CA ARG A 488 16.22 25.14 10.12
C ARG A 488 16.56 25.64 11.51
N ILE A 489 15.52 26.11 12.21
CA ILE A 489 15.51 26.29 13.65
C ILE A 489 14.69 25.16 14.25
N THR A 490 15.36 24.20 14.90
CA THR A 490 14.72 23.08 15.60
C THR A 490 14.28 23.53 16.99
N ILE A 491 13.03 23.25 17.33
CA ILE A 491 12.40 23.49 18.62
C ILE A 491 12.18 22.13 19.28
N ASN A 492 13.03 21.79 20.25
CA ASN A 492 12.95 20.52 20.98
C ASN A 492 12.25 20.71 22.31
N GLY A 493 11.11 20.06 22.53
CA GLY A 493 10.43 20.08 23.80
C GLY A 493 9.68 18.78 24.06
N CYS A 494 8.43 18.85 24.49
CA CYS A 494 7.66 17.61 24.68
C CYS A 494 7.29 16.93 23.33
N LEU A 495 7.28 17.71 22.24
CA LEU A 495 7.22 17.26 20.85
C LEU A 495 8.19 18.13 20.03
N ASP A 496 9.10 17.50 19.30
CA ASP A 496 10.08 18.20 18.49
C ASP A 496 9.45 18.71 17.19
N THR A 497 9.71 19.97 16.83
CA THR A 497 9.28 20.62 15.59
C THR A 497 10.38 21.52 15.04
N TYR A 498 10.20 22.12 13.85
CA TYR A 498 11.17 23.04 13.27
C TYR A 498 10.51 24.13 12.40
N VAL A 499 11.22 25.25 12.25
CA VAL A 499 10.89 26.34 11.30
C VAL A 499 11.99 26.39 10.24
N THR A 500 11.59 26.53 8.97
CA THR A 500 12.52 26.72 7.85
C THR A 500 12.81 28.20 7.65
N ILE A 501 14.06 28.55 7.32
CA ILE A 501 14.49 29.92 7.07
C ILE A 501 15.12 29.95 5.68
N ASP A 502 14.53 30.70 4.76
CA ASP A 502 15.00 30.90 3.40
C ASP A 502 15.52 32.33 3.24
N GLN A 503 16.78 32.50 2.84
CA GLN A 503 17.42 33.81 2.70
C GLN A 503 17.87 34.05 1.26
N THR A 504 17.37 35.14 0.67
CA THR A 504 17.77 35.65 -0.66
C THR A 504 19.20 36.21 -0.66
N THR A 505 19.76 36.62 -1.79
CA THR A 505 21.10 37.21 -1.88
C THR A 505 21.12 38.71 -1.55
N ASP A 506 22.15 39.22 -0.89
CA ASP A 506 22.29 40.65 -0.54
C ASP A 506 22.71 41.46 -1.77
N SER A 507 21.76 42.08 -2.47
CA SER A 507 22.00 42.85 -3.69
C SER A 507 22.33 44.32 -3.39
N SER A 508 23.37 44.59 -2.60
CA SER A 508 23.81 45.94 -2.24
C SER A 508 25.21 46.26 -2.83
N SER A 509 25.19 47.03 -3.92
CA SER A 509 26.29 47.54 -4.77
C SER A 509 27.06 46.50 -5.58
N VAL A 510 26.93 46.58 -6.91
CA VAL A 510 27.86 45.90 -7.81
C VAL A 510 28.32 46.91 -8.86
N CYS A 511 29.61 47.23 -8.83
CA CYS A 511 30.30 47.58 -10.06
C CYS A 511 30.23 46.35 -10.97
N SER A 512 29.68 46.47 -12.18
CA SER A 512 29.51 45.30 -13.05
C SER A 512 30.74 45.09 -13.93
N LEU A 513 31.29 43.88 -13.92
CA LEU A 513 32.22 43.39 -14.94
C LEU A 513 31.61 42.16 -15.61
N VAL A 514 31.22 42.30 -16.87
CA VAL A 514 30.54 41.25 -17.64
C VAL A 514 31.41 40.86 -18.83
N VAL A 515 31.77 39.57 -18.90
CA VAL A 515 32.37 38.98 -20.10
C VAL A 515 31.24 38.47 -21.01
N GLY A 516 31.28 38.80 -22.30
CA GLY A 516 30.22 38.47 -23.27
C GLY A 516 29.99 36.97 -23.43
N ASN A 517 31.02 36.17 -23.14
CA ASN A 517 30.97 34.71 -23.06
C ASN A 517 31.79 34.25 -21.86
N THR A 518 31.26 33.35 -21.05
CA THR A 518 31.97 32.73 -19.92
C THR A 518 32.71 31.45 -20.29
N SER A 519 32.62 31.03 -21.55
CA SER A 519 33.38 29.91 -22.09
C SER A 519 33.72 30.08 -23.56
N LEU A 520 34.84 29.50 -23.95
CA LEU A 520 35.27 29.35 -25.34
C LEU A 520 35.71 27.91 -25.59
N SER A 521 35.48 27.44 -26.81
CA SER A 521 35.95 26.13 -27.25
C SER A 521 36.73 26.26 -28.54
N PHE A 522 37.91 25.65 -28.57
CA PHE A 522 38.76 25.53 -29.75
C PHE A 522 38.83 24.05 -30.18
N THR A 523 38.96 23.83 -31.49
CA THR A 523 39.38 22.54 -32.04
C THR A 523 40.85 22.25 -31.69
N GLU A 524 41.34 21.06 -31.99
CA GLU A 524 42.72 20.63 -31.72
C GLU A 524 43.78 21.50 -32.40
N VAL A 525 43.47 22.11 -33.55
CA VAL A 525 44.36 23.05 -34.25
C VAL A 525 44.47 24.40 -33.53
N ALA A 526 45.58 25.10 -33.72
CA ALA A 526 45.78 26.44 -33.16
C ALA A 526 44.71 27.44 -33.67
N GLY A 527 44.23 28.31 -32.78
CA GLY A 527 43.16 29.25 -33.10
C GLY A 527 43.04 30.39 -32.08
N SER A 528 42.31 31.44 -32.44
CA SER A 528 42.09 32.62 -31.58
C SER A 528 40.66 33.13 -31.67
N ALA A 529 40.13 33.66 -30.57
CA ALA A 529 38.82 34.28 -30.50
C ALA A 529 38.83 35.48 -29.54
N SER A 530 38.03 36.51 -29.85
CA SER A 530 37.83 37.67 -28.97
C SER A 530 36.53 37.55 -28.18
N ILE A 531 36.56 37.98 -26.92
CA ILE A 531 35.36 38.16 -26.09
C ILE A 531 35.26 39.62 -25.68
N THR A 532 34.10 40.23 -25.89
CA THR A 532 33.82 41.58 -25.40
C THR A 532 33.68 41.58 -23.88
N VAL A 533 34.28 42.55 -23.21
CA VAL A 533 34.18 42.79 -21.78
C VAL A 533 33.54 44.16 -21.56
N THR A 534 32.41 44.17 -20.87
CA THR A 534 31.73 45.38 -20.45
C THR A 534 32.08 45.63 -18.98
N SER A 535 32.79 46.71 -18.70
CA SER A 535 33.09 47.13 -17.33
C SER A 535 33.10 48.66 -17.24
N GLU A 536 32.71 49.19 -16.08
CA GLU A 536 32.79 50.61 -15.76
C GLU A 536 34.19 51.04 -15.28
N GLU A 537 35.07 50.06 -15.01
CA GLU A 537 36.45 50.26 -14.56
C GLU A 537 37.47 49.61 -15.52
N THR A 538 38.73 50.02 -15.42
CA THR A 538 39.82 49.33 -16.13
C THR A 538 40.03 47.94 -15.56
N PHE A 539 40.17 46.94 -16.41
CA PHE A 539 40.43 45.56 -16.00
C PHE A 539 41.78 45.05 -16.52
N THR A 540 42.22 43.95 -15.94
CA THR A 540 43.42 43.18 -16.31
C THR A 540 43.01 41.77 -16.73
N VAL A 541 43.88 41.07 -17.47
CA VAL A 541 43.65 39.68 -17.86
C VAL A 541 44.89 38.84 -17.62
N SER A 542 44.68 37.60 -17.18
CA SER A 542 45.71 36.57 -17.09
C SER A 542 45.15 35.22 -17.52
N ASP A 543 46.03 34.33 -17.96
CA ASP A 543 45.75 32.92 -18.23
C ASP A 543 46.62 32.03 -17.32
N ASP A 544 46.14 30.81 -17.04
CA ASP A 544 46.79 29.88 -16.10
C ASP A 544 47.56 28.75 -16.80
N GLN A 545 47.53 28.67 -18.13
CA GLN A 545 48.16 27.59 -18.90
C GLN A 545 49.09 28.12 -19.99
N SER A 546 50.29 27.54 -20.07
CA SER A 546 51.33 27.94 -21.01
C SER A 546 51.01 27.72 -22.50
N TRP A 547 49.97 26.95 -22.82
CA TRP A 547 49.51 26.72 -24.20
C TRP A 547 48.47 27.75 -24.68
N LEU A 548 48.01 28.61 -23.77
CA LEU A 548 47.06 29.69 -24.01
C LEU A 548 47.76 31.05 -23.88
N THR A 549 47.19 32.10 -24.47
CA THR A 549 47.61 33.48 -24.24
C THR A 549 46.38 34.38 -24.29
N ALA A 550 46.14 35.15 -23.23
CA ALA A 550 45.07 36.15 -23.15
C ALA A 550 45.64 37.57 -23.13
N THR A 551 45.12 38.47 -23.97
CA THR A 551 45.58 39.87 -24.06
C THR A 551 44.41 40.83 -24.21
N ILE A 552 44.56 42.04 -23.67
CA ILE A 552 43.53 43.09 -23.77
C ILE A 552 43.73 43.88 -25.06
N ASN A 553 42.65 44.06 -25.82
CA ASN A 553 42.58 44.94 -26.97
C ASN A 553 41.33 45.84 -26.88
N GLY A 554 41.47 47.01 -26.25
CA GLY A 554 40.34 47.89 -25.95
C GLY A 554 39.39 47.24 -24.94
N ASN A 555 38.10 47.14 -25.30
CA ASN A 555 37.08 46.48 -24.49
C ASN A 555 36.94 44.97 -24.82
N GLU A 556 37.88 44.38 -25.53
CA GLU A 556 37.87 42.94 -25.83
C GLU A 556 39.09 42.25 -25.22
N VAL A 557 38.91 40.99 -24.87
CA VAL A 557 39.98 40.06 -24.51
C VAL A 557 40.19 39.10 -25.67
N LEU A 558 41.35 39.19 -26.32
CA LEU A 558 41.79 38.25 -27.35
C LEU A 558 42.44 37.04 -26.69
N ILE A 559 41.87 35.86 -26.91
CA ILE A 559 42.34 34.57 -26.37
C ILE A 559 42.84 33.72 -27.52
N SER A 560 44.12 33.31 -27.47
CA SER A 560 44.75 32.47 -28.47
C SER A 560 45.23 31.16 -27.87
N ALA A 561 44.89 30.04 -28.51
CA ALA A 561 45.33 28.69 -28.14
C ALA A 561 46.31 28.15 -29.18
N SER A 562 47.43 27.60 -28.71
CA SER A 562 48.33 26.79 -29.54
C SER A 562 47.70 25.44 -29.90
N GLU A 563 48.22 24.73 -30.88
CA GLU A 563 47.74 23.40 -31.26
C GLU A 563 47.82 22.42 -30.06
N ASN A 564 46.77 21.64 -29.86
CA ASN A 564 46.75 20.54 -28.90
C ASN A 564 47.08 19.24 -29.63
N THR A 565 48.31 18.76 -29.50
CA THR A 565 48.76 17.51 -30.12
C THR A 565 48.52 16.27 -29.23
N SER A 566 47.85 16.43 -28.08
CA SER A 566 47.48 15.35 -27.15
C SER A 566 46.08 14.84 -27.48
N GLU A 567 45.81 13.55 -27.27
CA GLU A 567 44.47 12.97 -27.47
C GLU A 567 43.45 13.39 -26.41
N THR A 568 43.93 13.97 -25.30
CA THR A 568 43.08 14.47 -24.24
C THR A 568 42.70 15.93 -24.49
N THR A 569 41.41 16.22 -24.30
CA THR A 569 40.91 17.58 -24.17
C THR A 569 41.64 18.25 -23.00
N ARG A 570 42.14 19.46 -23.24
CA ARG A 570 42.79 20.29 -22.22
C ARG A 570 41.95 21.52 -21.93
N THR A 571 42.01 21.97 -20.69
CA THR A 571 41.24 23.11 -20.20
C THR A 571 42.18 24.15 -19.59
N ALA A 572 41.81 25.42 -19.73
CA ALA A 572 42.47 26.56 -19.12
C ALA A 572 41.41 27.53 -18.61
N LEU A 573 41.82 28.43 -17.74
CA LEU A 573 41.01 29.51 -17.21
C LEU A 573 41.66 30.84 -17.56
N VAL A 574 40.94 31.68 -18.28
CA VAL A 574 41.31 33.09 -18.44
C VAL A 574 40.59 33.88 -17.37
N THR A 575 41.35 34.59 -16.53
CA THR A 575 40.84 35.40 -15.43
C THR A 575 40.87 36.88 -15.84
N VAL A 576 39.72 37.53 -15.83
CA VAL A 576 39.56 38.96 -16.08
C VAL A 576 39.27 39.64 -14.75
N VAL A 577 40.16 40.54 -14.32
CA VAL A 577 40.08 41.20 -13.00
C VAL A 577 39.94 42.70 -13.18
N GLY A 578 38.78 43.23 -12.85
CA GLY A 578 38.51 44.67 -12.67
C GLY A 578 37.96 44.89 -11.25
N CYS A 579 36.81 45.55 -11.14
CA CYS A 579 36.09 45.66 -9.86
C CYS A 579 35.49 44.33 -9.37
N GLU A 580 35.29 43.38 -10.30
CA GLU A 580 34.98 41.98 -10.02
C GLU A 580 35.97 41.09 -10.78
N THR A 581 36.06 39.83 -10.36
CA THR A 581 36.83 38.81 -11.08
C THR A 581 35.87 37.91 -11.83
N GLN A 582 35.96 37.93 -13.15
CA GLN A 582 35.26 36.98 -14.01
C GLN A 582 36.24 35.99 -14.59
N THR A 583 35.77 34.78 -14.85
CA THR A 583 36.58 33.74 -15.47
C THR A 583 35.93 33.24 -16.73
N ILE A 584 36.75 32.94 -17.73
CA ILE A 584 36.35 32.36 -18.99
C ILE A 584 37.00 30.98 -19.05
N ALA A 585 36.16 29.94 -19.02
CA ALA A 585 36.62 28.57 -19.19
C ALA A 585 36.96 28.33 -20.66
N VAL A 586 38.22 27.98 -20.95
CA VAL A 586 38.67 27.66 -22.29
C VAL A 586 38.92 26.18 -22.39
N THR A 587 38.21 25.51 -23.29
CA THR A 587 38.38 24.08 -23.57
C THR A 587 38.94 23.92 -24.97
N GLN A 588 40.00 23.13 -25.12
CA GLN A 588 40.52 22.76 -26.44
C GLN A 588 40.49 21.25 -26.59
N SER A 589 39.82 20.77 -27.63
CA SER A 589 39.73 19.35 -27.96
C SER A 589 41.13 18.74 -28.13
N GLY A 590 41.28 17.46 -27.76
CA GLY A 590 42.48 16.67 -28.07
C GLY A 590 42.48 16.17 -29.51
N THR A 591 43.65 15.80 -30.03
CA THR A 591 43.78 15.12 -31.33
C THR A 591 43.01 13.81 -31.30
N THR A 592 42.09 13.62 -32.23
CA THR A 592 41.33 12.37 -32.30
C THR A 592 42.11 11.31 -33.06
N SER A 593 42.80 10.40 -32.35
CA SER A 593 42.96 9.03 -32.86
C SER A 593 41.60 8.36 -32.75
N ILE A 594 40.92 8.16 -33.87
CA ILE A 594 39.62 7.50 -33.87
C ILE A 594 39.86 6.01 -33.63
N CYS A 595 39.79 5.58 -32.37
CA CYS A 595 39.68 4.16 -32.12
C CYS A 595 38.24 3.71 -32.35
N THR A 596 38.02 2.92 -33.40
CA THR A 596 36.70 2.35 -33.70
C THR A 596 36.79 0.86 -33.46
N LEU A 597 35.90 0.30 -32.63
CA LEU A 597 35.69 -1.14 -32.50
C LEU A 597 34.20 -1.45 -32.59
N SER A 598 33.80 -2.23 -33.60
CA SER A 598 32.41 -2.64 -33.84
C SER A 598 32.32 -4.12 -34.18
N VAL A 599 31.19 -4.73 -33.83
CA VAL A 599 30.85 -6.11 -34.16
C VAL A 599 29.70 -6.08 -35.16
N SER A 600 29.68 -6.99 -36.14
CA SER A 600 28.62 -7.03 -37.15
C SER A 600 27.26 -7.37 -36.56
N GLU A 601 27.22 -8.06 -35.41
CA GLU A 601 26.00 -8.44 -34.70
C GLU A 601 26.21 -8.29 -33.19
N SER A 602 25.28 -7.62 -32.50
CA SER A 602 25.32 -7.43 -31.04
C SER A 602 24.54 -8.48 -30.25
N SER A 603 23.78 -9.33 -30.93
CA SER A 603 23.02 -10.42 -30.33
C SER A 603 22.83 -11.57 -31.32
N LEU A 604 22.98 -12.80 -30.84
CA LEU A 604 22.78 -14.03 -31.61
C LEU A 604 21.82 -14.96 -30.87
N SER A 605 20.88 -15.55 -31.59
CA SER A 605 19.92 -16.52 -31.05
C SER A 605 20.04 -17.86 -31.78
N PHE A 606 20.09 -18.95 -31.02
CA PHE A 606 20.30 -20.30 -31.52
C PHE A 606 19.28 -21.29 -30.94
N GLY A 607 18.94 -22.33 -31.71
CA GLY A 607 18.22 -23.49 -31.19
C GLY A 607 19.09 -24.35 -30.25
N SER A 608 18.51 -25.43 -29.73
CA SER A 608 19.17 -26.29 -28.72
C SER A 608 20.42 -27.02 -29.21
N ASN A 609 20.48 -27.34 -30.51
CA ASN A 609 21.60 -28.05 -31.11
C ASN A 609 22.92 -27.26 -31.02
N ALA A 610 24.06 -27.98 -31.04
CA ALA A 610 25.37 -27.35 -31.15
C ALA A 610 25.49 -26.60 -32.49
N VAL A 611 26.05 -25.39 -32.46
CA VAL A 611 26.16 -24.52 -33.63
C VAL A 611 27.43 -23.69 -33.60
N SER A 612 27.95 -23.38 -34.78
CA SER A 612 29.10 -22.50 -34.99
C SER A 612 28.67 -21.35 -35.89
N GLN A 613 28.91 -20.12 -35.46
CA GLN A 613 28.55 -18.90 -36.18
C GLN A 613 29.74 -17.94 -36.22
N ASN A 614 29.94 -17.30 -37.36
CA ASN A 614 30.97 -16.26 -37.53
C ASN A 614 30.31 -14.88 -37.51
N ILE A 615 30.97 -13.94 -36.84
CA ILE A 615 30.70 -12.51 -36.94
C ILE A 615 32.00 -11.76 -37.27
N ASN A 616 31.88 -10.56 -37.82
CA ASN A 616 33.03 -9.72 -38.14
C ASN A 616 33.23 -8.65 -37.05
N VAL A 617 34.50 -8.42 -36.70
CA VAL A 617 34.94 -7.35 -35.81
C VAL A 617 35.75 -6.36 -36.63
N THR A 618 35.26 -5.13 -36.74
CA THR A 618 36.00 -4.02 -37.36
C THR A 618 36.67 -3.23 -36.25
N SER A 619 38.00 -3.22 -36.22
CA SER A 619 38.78 -2.49 -35.22
C SER A 619 39.95 -1.75 -35.85
N THR A 620 40.24 -0.53 -35.39
CA THR A 620 41.48 0.19 -35.76
C THR A 620 42.70 -0.23 -34.93
N GLU A 621 42.47 -1.00 -33.85
CA GLU A 621 43.50 -1.59 -33.00
C GLU A 621 43.31 -3.10 -32.81
N ASN A 622 44.33 -3.80 -32.28
CA ASN A 622 44.19 -5.20 -31.90
C ASN A 622 43.14 -5.38 -30.80
N PHE A 623 42.35 -6.46 -30.88
CA PHE A 623 41.33 -6.78 -29.87
C PHE A 623 41.52 -8.20 -29.32
N THR A 624 40.90 -8.44 -28.17
CA THR A 624 40.83 -9.73 -27.49
C THR A 624 39.37 -10.11 -27.27
N VAL A 625 39.09 -11.39 -27.02
CA VAL A 625 37.73 -11.90 -26.82
C VAL A 625 37.71 -12.82 -25.61
N SER A 626 36.69 -12.64 -24.76
CA SER A 626 36.45 -13.49 -23.60
C SER A 626 34.97 -13.88 -23.50
N SER A 627 34.69 -15.14 -23.18
CA SER A 627 33.34 -15.64 -22.89
C SER A 627 33.24 -16.11 -21.43
N SER A 628 32.08 -15.86 -20.80
CA SER A 628 31.85 -16.17 -19.39
C SER A 628 31.48 -17.63 -19.05
N PRO A 629 30.79 -18.41 -19.91
CA PRO A 629 30.41 -19.80 -19.59
C PRO A 629 31.18 -20.85 -20.39
N SER A 630 31.32 -22.05 -19.82
CA SER A 630 32.05 -23.20 -20.40
C SER A 630 31.39 -23.83 -21.64
N TRP A 631 30.13 -23.53 -21.93
CA TRP A 631 29.40 -24.03 -23.11
C TRP A 631 29.56 -23.14 -24.36
N ILE A 632 30.35 -22.06 -24.26
CA ILE A 632 30.76 -21.23 -25.40
C ILE A 632 32.28 -21.23 -25.51
N SER A 633 32.79 -21.45 -26.72
CA SER A 633 34.20 -21.20 -27.04
C SER A 633 34.32 -20.25 -28.21
N THR A 634 35.38 -19.43 -28.21
CA THR A 634 35.62 -18.40 -29.23
C THR A 634 37.00 -18.56 -29.86
N ALA A 635 37.11 -18.25 -31.14
CA ALA A 635 38.38 -18.22 -31.87
C ALA A 635 38.43 -17.00 -32.78
N VAL A 636 39.56 -16.30 -32.81
CA VAL A 636 39.78 -15.10 -33.62
C VAL A 636 40.76 -15.42 -34.74
N ASN A 637 40.39 -15.11 -35.98
CA ASN A 637 41.30 -15.17 -37.13
C ASN A 637 41.15 -13.89 -37.96
N GLY A 638 42.12 -12.98 -37.84
CA GLY A 638 42.04 -11.64 -38.41
C GLY A 638 40.85 -10.87 -37.83
N SER A 639 39.98 -10.35 -38.70
CA SER A 639 38.76 -9.61 -38.33
C SER A 639 37.54 -10.51 -38.09
N THR A 640 37.66 -11.83 -38.19
CA THR A 640 36.52 -12.75 -38.01
C THR A 640 36.61 -13.42 -36.64
N LEU A 641 35.51 -13.32 -35.89
CA LEU A 641 35.28 -13.99 -34.61
C LEU A 641 34.33 -15.17 -34.83
N THR A 642 34.84 -16.39 -34.63
CA THR A 642 34.06 -17.62 -34.62
C THR A 642 33.56 -17.90 -33.21
N ILE A 643 32.26 -18.10 -33.08
CA ILE A 643 31.57 -18.42 -31.83
C ILE A 643 31.02 -19.84 -31.96
N ASN A 644 31.54 -20.75 -31.14
CA ASN A 644 31.05 -22.13 -31.06
C ASN A 644 30.22 -22.28 -29.79
N VAL A 645 28.97 -22.66 -29.98
CA VAL A 645 28.01 -22.89 -28.90
C VAL A 645 27.74 -24.39 -28.82
N SER A 646 28.06 -24.98 -27.67
CA SER A 646 27.77 -26.40 -27.40
C SER A 646 26.25 -26.62 -27.32
N GLU A 647 25.82 -27.87 -27.53
CA GLU A 647 24.41 -28.25 -27.40
C GLU A 647 23.87 -27.92 -26.00
N ASN A 648 22.62 -27.45 -25.93
CA ASN A 648 21.91 -27.19 -24.69
C ASN A 648 20.89 -28.28 -24.40
N THR A 649 21.30 -29.39 -23.80
CA THR A 649 20.43 -30.53 -23.48
C THR A 649 19.42 -30.28 -22.34
N ALA A 650 19.41 -29.08 -21.75
CA ALA A 650 18.45 -28.70 -20.72
C ALA A 650 17.19 -28.08 -21.35
N SER A 651 16.02 -28.30 -20.76
CA SER A 651 14.74 -27.78 -21.29
C SER A 651 14.52 -26.27 -21.08
N SER A 652 15.41 -25.60 -20.36
CA SER A 652 15.39 -24.15 -20.17
C SER A 652 16.37 -23.45 -21.11
N SER A 653 15.94 -22.35 -21.71
CA SER A 653 16.81 -21.43 -22.45
C SER A 653 17.94 -20.93 -21.55
N ARG A 654 19.14 -20.78 -22.12
CA ARG A 654 20.31 -20.25 -21.43
C ARG A 654 20.89 -19.05 -22.17
N ASN A 655 21.38 -18.09 -21.40
CA ASN A 655 21.97 -16.87 -21.92
C ASN A 655 23.43 -16.75 -21.52
N ALA A 656 24.22 -16.10 -22.37
CA ALA A 656 25.60 -15.76 -22.10
C ALA A 656 25.99 -14.45 -22.77
N THR A 657 27.13 -13.92 -22.35
CA THR A 657 27.73 -12.75 -22.95
C THR A 657 29.16 -13.07 -23.40
N ILE A 658 29.50 -12.58 -24.58
CA ILE A 658 30.86 -12.56 -25.11
C ILE A 658 31.30 -11.11 -25.13
N THR A 659 32.44 -10.81 -24.54
CA THR A 659 33.02 -9.45 -24.54
C THR A 659 34.19 -9.42 -25.51
N VAL A 660 34.12 -8.52 -26.48
CA VAL A 660 35.19 -8.17 -27.42
C VAL A 660 35.83 -6.89 -26.91
N SER A 661 37.09 -6.97 -26.49
CA SER A 661 37.82 -5.91 -25.80
C SER A 661 39.01 -5.45 -26.62
N GLY A 662 38.99 -4.20 -27.05
CA GLY A 662 40.13 -3.48 -27.64
C GLY A 662 40.27 -2.12 -26.96
N CYS A 663 40.34 -1.05 -27.73
CA CYS A 663 40.24 0.32 -27.22
C CYS A 663 38.86 0.68 -26.62
N GLN A 664 37.83 -0.08 -26.96
CA GLN A 664 36.50 -0.03 -26.32
C GLN A 664 35.92 -1.45 -26.26
N ASN A 665 35.02 -1.70 -25.31
CA ASN A 665 34.40 -3.00 -25.14
C ASN A 665 33.06 -3.06 -25.89
N LYS A 666 32.85 -4.15 -26.63
CA LYS A 666 31.54 -4.50 -27.22
C LYS A 666 31.09 -5.85 -26.68
N VAL A 667 29.80 -5.95 -26.39
CA VAL A 667 29.18 -7.15 -25.85
C VAL A 667 28.30 -7.76 -26.92
N VAL A 668 28.45 -9.06 -27.14
CA VAL A 668 27.54 -9.88 -27.93
C VAL A 668 26.74 -10.75 -26.98
N ILE A 669 25.43 -10.60 -26.99
CA ILE A 669 24.52 -11.41 -26.18
C ILE A 669 24.18 -12.69 -26.93
N ILE A 670 24.36 -13.83 -26.30
CA ILE A 670 24.02 -15.14 -26.85
C ILE A 670 22.82 -15.67 -26.09
N THR A 671 21.75 -15.98 -26.81
CA THR A 671 20.60 -16.72 -26.28
C THR A 671 20.52 -18.05 -27.00
N GLN A 672 20.56 -19.15 -26.25
CA GLN A 672 20.40 -20.49 -26.78
C GLN A 672 19.18 -21.12 -26.13
N GLU A 673 18.22 -21.54 -26.95
CA GLU A 673 17.03 -22.22 -26.46
C GLU A 673 17.38 -23.53 -25.75
N GLY A 674 16.51 -23.95 -24.84
CA GLY A 674 16.60 -25.28 -24.22
C GLY A 674 16.36 -26.37 -25.26
N ASP A 675 16.93 -27.56 -25.06
CA ASP A 675 16.52 -28.76 -25.78
C ASP A 675 15.09 -29.07 -25.40
N THR A 676 14.21 -28.53 -26.23
CA THR A 676 12.83 -28.88 -26.24
C THR A 676 12.78 -30.22 -26.98
N PRO A 677 12.26 -31.29 -26.36
CA PRO A 677 11.59 -32.29 -27.18
C PRO A 677 10.60 -31.47 -28.01
N SER A 678 10.70 -31.58 -29.34
CA SER A 678 9.83 -30.91 -30.31
C SER A 678 8.50 -30.51 -29.68
N SER A 679 8.12 -29.23 -29.68
CA SER A 679 6.86 -28.78 -29.08
C SER A 679 5.69 -29.54 -29.73
N GLY A 680 5.30 -30.64 -29.10
CA GLY A 680 4.26 -31.55 -29.54
C GLY A 680 3.15 -31.53 -28.53
N GLY A 681 2.54 -30.36 -28.32
CA GLY A 681 1.23 -30.32 -27.70
C GLY A 681 0.27 -31.08 -28.62
N THR A 682 -0.22 -32.23 -28.19
CA THR A 682 -1.15 -33.02 -29.01
C THR A 682 -2.54 -32.44 -28.78
N THR A 683 -3.15 -31.92 -29.86
CA THR A 683 -4.56 -31.52 -29.85
C THR A 683 -5.39 -32.66 -30.40
N ILE A 684 -6.36 -33.13 -29.62
CA ILE A 684 -7.31 -34.16 -30.02
C ILE A 684 -8.64 -33.46 -30.27
N ASN A 685 -9.07 -33.45 -31.53
CA ASN A 685 -10.37 -32.92 -31.90
C ASN A 685 -11.48 -33.87 -31.45
N VAL A 686 -12.66 -33.33 -31.14
CA VAL A 686 -13.84 -34.15 -30.90
C VAL A 686 -14.15 -35.01 -32.13
N ALA A 687 -14.28 -36.32 -31.93
CA ALA A 687 -14.56 -37.30 -32.98
C ALA A 687 -16.04 -37.34 -33.34
N ALA A 688 -16.91 -37.17 -32.33
CA ALA A 688 -18.36 -37.08 -32.47
C ALA A 688 -18.94 -36.20 -31.36
N ASP A 689 -19.87 -35.31 -31.70
CA ASP A 689 -20.70 -34.60 -30.72
C ASP A 689 -22.19 -34.59 -31.09
N SER A 690 -23.03 -34.62 -30.07
CA SER A 690 -24.47 -34.42 -30.24
C SER A 690 -25.05 -33.98 -28.91
N TYR A 691 -26.26 -33.44 -28.94
CA TYR A 691 -27.07 -33.30 -27.74
C TYR A 691 -28.37 -34.09 -27.89
N VAL A 692 -29.00 -34.40 -26.77
CA VAL A 692 -30.27 -35.12 -26.69
C VAL A 692 -31.27 -34.26 -25.94
N ARG A 693 -32.56 -34.45 -26.20
CA ARG A 693 -33.62 -33.68 -25.53
C ARG A 693 -34.72 -34.59 -25.02
N GLU A 694 -35.10 -34.40 -23.76
CA GLU A 694 -36.17 -35.15 -23.11
C GLU A 694 -37.53 -34.96 -23.80
N ASP A 695 -37.82 -33.74 -24.24
CA ASP A 695 -39.08 -33.36 -24.91
C ASP A 695 -39.18 -33.86 -26.38
N LYS A 696 -38.07 -34.37 -26.95
CA LYS A 696 -37.95 -34.92 -28.30
C LYS A 696 -37.16 -36.23 -28.27
N PRO A 697 -37.71 -37.27 -27.63
CA PRO A 697 -36.89 -38.39 -27.18
C PRO A 697 -36.30 -39.26 -28.31
N THR A 698 -36.90 -39.21 -29.50
CA THR A 698 -36.47 -39.97 -30.69
C THR A 698 -35.70 -39.13 -31.72
N ARG A 699 -35.51 -37.83 -31.50
CA ARG A 699 -34.85 -36.95 -32.47
C ARG A 699 -33.34 -36.91 -32.24
N ASN A 700 -32.58 -37.09 -33.33
CA ASN A 700 -31.13 -36.90 -33.35
C ASN A 700 -30.75 -35.45 -33.69
N TYR A 701 -29.65 -34.96 -33.11
CA TYR A 701 -29.13 -33.62 -33.31
C TYR A 701 -27.63 -33.57 -33.68
N GLY A 702 -27.02 -34.69 -34.07
CA GLY A 702 -25.59 -34.77 -34.37
C GLY A 702 -25.14 -34.00 -35.62
N THR A 703 -26.05 -33.34 -36.34
CA THR A 703 -25.73 -32.44 -37.47
C THR A 703 -25.94 -30.96 -37.12
N SER A 704 -26.29 -30.66 -35.87
CA SER A 704 -26.48 -29.29 -35.39
C SER A 704 -25.14 -28.56 -35.31
N THR A 705 -25.09 -27.30 -35.72
CA THR A 705 -23.91 -26.43 -35.55
C THR A 705 -23.71 -25.94 -34.11
N SER A 706 -24.51 -26.46 -33.17
CA SER A 706 -24.32 -26.26 -31.74
C SER A 706 -24.81 -27.44 -30.92
N ILE A 707 -24.15 -27.64 -29.79
CA ILE A 707 -24.58 -28.55 -28.73
C ILE A 707 -25.12 -27.71 -27.56
N ARG A 708 -26.12 -28.23 -26.86
CA ARG A 708 -26.91 -27.48 -25.89
C ARG A 708 -27.07 -28.23 -24.57
N THR A 709 -27.01 -27.49 -23.48
CA THR A 709 -27.32 -28.03 -22.16
C THR A 709 -28.32 -27.15 -21.43
N VAL A 710 -29.35 -27.76 -20.88
CA VAL A 710 -30.31 -27.17 -19.95
C VAL A 710 -30.83 -28.27 -19.04
N ASN A 711 -31.07 -27.94 -17.78
CA ASN A 711 -31.66 -28.87 -16.82
C ASN A 711 -33.05 -28.36 -16.42
N LEU A 712 -34.06 -28.80 -17.17
CA LEU A 712 -35.45 -28.39 -17.02
C LEU A 712 -36.33 -29.64 -17.05
N ASN A 713 -37.27 -29.74 -16.10
CA ASN A 713 -38.16 -30.89 -16.00
C ASN A 713 -38.96 -31.12 -17.29
N ASN A 714 -38.84 -32.29 -17.92
CA ASN A 714 -39.45 -32.67 -19.20
C ASN A 714 -38.92 -31.95 -20.45
N ASP A 715 -37.84 -31.17 -20.35
CA ASP A 715 -37.13 -30.55 -21.48
C ASP A 715 -35.61 -30.49 -21.22
N SER A 716 -35.09 -31.45 -20.45
CA SER A 716 -33.67 -31.53 -20.17
C SER A 716 -32.89 -31.82 -21.45
N GLN A 717 -31.74 -31.16 -21.59
CA GLN A 717 -30.84 -31.32 -22.73
C GLN A 717 -29.43 -31.59 -22.23
N GLU A 718 -28.80 -32.62 -22.80
CA GLU A 718 -27.48 -33.10 -22.39
C GLU A 718 -26.58 -33.20 -23.62
N CYS A 719 -25.34 -32.74 -23.51
CA CYS A 719 -24.33 -32.86 -24.56
C CYS A 719 -23.48 -34.10 -24.35
N TYR A 720 -23.13 -34.79 -25.43
CA TYR A 720 -22.20 -35.91 -25.45
C TYR A 720 -21.05 -35.57 -26.41
N LEU A 721 -19.82 -35.67 -25.93
CA LEU A 721 -18.58 -35.42 -26.67
C LEU A 721 -17.73 -36.69 -26.64
N LYS A 722 -17.35 -37.24 -27.80
CA LYS A 722 -16.46 -38.39 -27.87
C LYS A 722 -15.10 -38.00 -28.45
N PHE A 723 -14.03 -38.46 -27.82
CA PHE A 723 -12.65 -38.29 -28.27
C PHE A 723 -12.00 -39.66 -28.50
N ASP A 724 -11.22 -39.77 -29.58
CA ASP A 724 -10.37 -40.93 -29.87
C ASP A 724 -8.99 -40.72 -29.23
N LEU A 725 -8.67 -41.51 -28.20
CA LEU A 725 -7.38 -41.47 -27.51
C LEU A 725 -6.50 -42.68 -27.88
N SER A 726 -6.80 -43.42 -28.96
CA SER A 726 -6.06 -44.61 -29.37
C SER A 726 -4.58 -44.35 -29.65
N GLY A 727 -4.25 -43.14 -30.13
CA GLY A 727 -2.87 -42.67 -30.33
C GLY A 727 -2.16 -42.16 -29.08
N ILE A 728 -2.84 -42.13 -27.92
CA ILE A 728 -2.32 -41.54 -26.69
C ILE A 728 -1.82 -42.62 -25.75
N SER A 729 -0.58 -42.48 -25.29
CA SER A 729 -0.02 -43.32 -24.23
C SER A 729 -0.08 -42.59 -22.89
N SER A 730 -0.55 -43.26 -21.83
CA SER A 730 -0.75 -42.67 -20.50
C SER A 730 0.53 -42.04 -19.92
N GLY A 731 1.70 -42.62 -20.21
CA GLY A 731 3.01 -42.09 -19.80
C GLY A 731 3.42 -40.78 -20.48
N ASN A 732 2.75 -40.39 -21.57
CA ASN A 732 3.03 -39.17 -22.34
C ASN A 732 2.05 -38.03 -22.02
N VAL A 733 1.11 -38.25 -21.11
CA VAL A 733 0.14 -37.23 -20.70
C VAL A 733 0.66 -36.55 -19.44
N ASN A 734 1.27 -35.37 -19.52
CA ASN A 734 1.68 -34.63 -18.32
C ASN A 734 0.57 -33.72 -17.80
N SER A 735 -0.09 -33.00 -18.71
CA SER A 735 -1.38 -32.33 -18.49
C SER A 735 -2.33 -32.61 -19.66
N ALA A 736 -3.63 -32.60 -19.39
CA ALA A 736 -4.67 -32.61 -20.43
C ALA A 736 -5.84 -31.69 -20.03
N GLN A 737 -6.26 -30.81 -20.94
CA GLN A 737 -7.36 -29.87 -20.72
C GLN A 737 -8.42 -30.03 -21.82
N LEU A 738 -9.68 -30.18 -21.43
CA LEU A 738 -10.82 -30.05 -22.34
C LEU A 738 -11.05 -28.56 -22.61
N SER A 739 -11.05 -28.16 -23.87
CA SER A 739 -11.36 -26.81 -24.31
C SER A 739 -12.77 -26.75 -24.91
N LEU A 740 -13.60 -25.82 -24.43
CA LEU A 740 -14.99 -25.60 -24.86
C LEU A 740 -15.21 -24.13 -25.20
N PHE A 741 -16.04 -23.84 -26.21
CA PHE A 741 -16.36 -22.47 -26.62
C PHE A 741 -17.87 -22.20 -26.52
N PRO A 742 -18.37 -21.67 -25.39
CA PRO A 742 -19.72 -21.15 -25.30
C PRO A 742 -19.86 -19.90 -26.19
N TYR A 743 -20.99 -19.77 -26.89
CA TYR A 743 -21.26 -18.60 -27.75
C TYR A 743 -22.66 -18.01 -27.55
N SER A 744 -23.45 -18.59 -26.64
CA SER A 744 -24.79 -18.12 -26.31
C SER A 744 -25.21 -18.69 -24.96
N GLY A 745 -25.38 -17.80 -23.98
CA GLY A 745 -25.89 -18.10 -22.64
C GLY A 745 -24.95 -17.53 -21.57
N LYS A 746 -25.50 -16.95 -20.50
CA LYS A 746 -24.73 -16.28 -19.44
C LYS A 746 -25.23 -16.69 -18.07
N ARG A 747 -24.32 -16.73 -17.10
CA ARG A 747 -24.59 -17.08 -15.69
C ARG A 747 -25.03 -18.53 -15.50
N VAL A 748 -24.50 -19.45 -16.31
CA VAL A 748 -24.90 -20.86 -16.31
C VAL A 748 -23.85 -21.73 -15.62
N ASN A 749 -24.31 -22.57 -14.68
CA ASN A 749 -23.49 -23.59 -14.03
C ASN A 749 -23.59 -24.91 -14.83
N ASN A 750 -22.45 -25.57 -15.06
CA ASN A 750 -22.34 -26.78 -15.87
C ASN A 750 -21.66 -27.90 -15.09
N ASN A 751 -22.01 -29.15 -15.37
CA ASN A 751 -21.35 -30.33 -14.83
C ASN A 751 -20.76 -31.18 -15.95
N LEU A 752 -19.57 -31.74 -15.71
CA LEU A 752 -18.92 -32.72 -16.56
C LEU A 752 -19.09 -34.11 -15.95
N HIS A 753 -19.43 -35.10 -16.76
CA HIS A 753 -19.53 -36.51 -16.38
C HIS A 753 -18.77 -37.37 -17.40
N VAL A 754 -18.55 -38.64 -17.03
CA VAL A 754 -18.02 -39.67 -17.92
C VAL A 754 -19.15 -40.64 -18.25
N ALA A 755 -19.36 -40.92 -19.54
CA ALA A 755 -20.33 -41.91 -19.96
C ALA A 755 -19.85 -43.33 -19.61
N ASN A 756 -20.80 -44.20 -19.27
CA ASN A 756 -20.54 -45.61 -18.98
C ASN A 756 -20.31 -46.44 -20.27
N SER A 757 -20.52 -45.86 -21.45
CA SER A 757 -20.26 -46.49 -22.74
C SER A 757 -19.82 -45.48 -23.81
N ASN A 758 -18.89 -45.91 -24.66
CA ASN A 758 -18.46 -45.20 -25.87
C ASN A 758 -19.14 -45.70 -27.15
N SER A 759 -20.12 -46.61 -27.06
CA SER A 759 -20.69 -47.32 -28.23
C SER A 759 -21.68 -46.50 -29.08
N TRP A 760 -21.95 -45.25 -28.73
CA TRP A 760 -22.92 -44.40 -29.43
C TRP A 760 -22.37 -43.84 -30.75
N SER A 761 -23.22 -43.34 -31.65
CA SER A 761 -22.77 -42.63 -32.86
C SER A 761 -23.49 -41.29 -33.03
N GLU A 762 -22.79 -40.32 -33.60
CA GLU A 762 -23.22 -38.93 -33.80
C GLU A 762 -24.61 -38.85 -34.45
N THR A 763 -24.84 -39.62 -35.51
CA THR A 763 -26.07 -39.61 -36.30
C THR A 763 -27.19 -40.51 -35.76
N ALA A 764 -26.96 -41.24 -34.67
CA ALA A 764 -27.96 -42.15 -34.08
C ALA A 764 -28.33 -41.81 -32.64
N LEU A 765 -27.59 -40.92 -31.96
CA LEU A 765 -27.86 -40.56 -30.57
C LEU A 765 -29.23 -39.86 -30.42
N THR A 766 -30.06 -40.38 -29.53
CA THR A 766 -31.36 -39.84 -29.12
C THR A 766 -31.48 -39.92 -27.60
N TRP A 767 -32.49 -39.29 -27.02
CA TRP A 767 -32.73 -39.39 -25.57
C TRP A 767 -32.96 -40.84 -25.12
N GLU A 768 -33.68 -41.62 -25.93
CA GLU A 768 -34.02 -43.02 -25.63
C GLU A 768 -32.82 -43.97 -25.63
N ASN A 769 -31.76 -43.63 -26.38
CA ASN A 769 -30.60 -44.51 -26.55
C ASN A 769 -29.27 -43.92 -26.03
N LYS A 770 -29.32 -42.78 -25.33
CA LYS A 770 -28.14 -42.12 -24.77
C LYS A 770 -27.43 -43.04 -23.77
N PRO A 771 -26.09 -43.11 -23.77
CA PRO A 771 -25.36 -43.78 -22.71
C PRO A 771 -25.69 -43.21 -21.34
N SER A 772 -25.84 -44.05 -20.32
CA SER A 772 -25.84 -43.57 -18.93
C SER A 772 -24.45 -43.05 -18.56
N TYR A 773 -24.36 -42.17 -17.57
CA TYR A 773 -23.11 -41.58 -17.10
C TYR A 773 -23.02 -41.59 -15.57
N GLY A 774 -21.81 -41.45 -15.04
CA GLY A 774 -21.52 -41.44 -13.61
C GLY A 774 -21.78 -40.10 -12.92
N GLY A 775 -21.31 -39.96 -11.68
CA GLY A 775 -21.35 -38.69 -10.94
C GLY A 775 -20.59 -37.56 -11.65
N SER A 776 -20.86 -36.32 -11.24
CA SER A 776 -20.13 -35.15 -11.75
C SER A 776 -18.65 -35.24 -11.34
N ILE A 777 -17.75 -35.04 -12.30
CA ILE A 777 -16.29 -35.08 -12.13
C ILE A 777 -15.64 -33.69 -12.15
N ALA A 778 -16.35 -32.70 -12.69
CA ALA A 778 -15.96 -31.29 -12.68
C ALA A 778 -17.22 -30.44 -12.85
N ASN A 779 -17.17 -29.18 -12.42
CA ASN A 779 -18.20 -28.20 -12.71
C ASN A 779 -17.56 -26.83 -12.96
N TRP A 780 -18.26 -25.96 -13.67
CA TRP A 780 -17.76 -24.61 -13.97
C TRP A 780 -18.92 -23.65 -14.19
N TYR A 781 -18.65 -22.38 -13.92
CA TYR A 781 -19.56 -21.26 -14.11
C TYR A 781 -19.16 -20.48 -15.36
N ILE A 782 -20.15 -20.11 -16.18
CA ILE A 782 -19.97 -19.22 -17.32
C ILE A 782 -20.49 -17.84 -16.93
N ASP A 783 -19.57 -16.91 -16.70
CA ASP A 783 -19.86 -15.50 -16.42
C ASP A 783 -20.08 -14.68 -17.71
N ASP A 784 -19.33 -15.01 -18.76
CA ASP A 784 -19.41 -14.41 -20.10
C ASP A 784 -19.23 -15.46 -21.21
N ASP A 785 -19.96 -15.31 -22.32
CA ASP A 785 -19.82 -16.16 -23.52
C ASP A 785 -18.77 -15.59 -24.50
N ASP A 786 -18.44 -16.31 -25.58
CA ASP A 786 -17.48 -15.90 -26.63
C ASP A 786 -15.97 -15.98 -26.27
N GLN A 787 -15.61 -16.90 -25.36
CA GLN A 787 -14.22 -17.24 -25.03
C GLN A 787 -14.04 -18.74 -24.73
N PHE A 788 -12.81 -19.25 -24.83
CA PHE A 788 -12.52 -20.65 -24.49
C PHE A 788 -12.48 -20.89 -22.97
N PHE A 789 -13.17 -21.93 -22.54
CA PHE A 789 -13.11 -22.48 -21.19
C PHE A 789 -12.29 -23.76 -21.18
N TYR A 790 -11.42 -23.91 -20.18
CA TYR A 790 -10.50 -25.04 -20.04
C TYR A 790 -10.78 -25.82 -18.76
N ILE A 791 -11.10 -27.10 -18.89
CA ILE A 791 -11.37 -28.01 -17.77
C ILE A 791 -10.24 -29.03 -17.68
N ASP A 792 -9.62 -29.16 -16.51
CA ASP A 792 -8.57 -30.14 -16.29
C ASP A 792 -9.15 -31.56 -16.27
N ILE A 793 -8.77 -32.37 -17.25
CA ILE A 793 -9.15 -33.77 -17.38
C ILE A 793 -7.92 -34.68 -17.47
N THR A 794 -6.77 -34.22 -16.95
CA THR A 794 -5.47 -34.91 -17.01
C THR A 794 -5.57 -36.36 -16.58
N ASN A 795 -6.17 -36.61 -15.41
CA ASN A 795 -6.29 -37.97 -14.87
C ASN A 795 -7.26 -38.85 -15.66
N LEU A 796 -8.26 -38.24 -16.30
CA LEU A 796 -9.25 -38.95 -17.11
C LEU A 796 -8.66 -39.37 -18.46
N VAL A 797 -7.87 -38.51 -19.08
CA VAL A 797 -7.13 -38.83 -20.32
C VAL A 797 -6.07 -39.88 -20.04
N LYS A 798 -5.38 -39.83 -18.88
CA LYS A 798 -4.45 -40.89 -18.47
C LYS A 798 -5.12 -42.25 -18.30
N SER A 799 -6.28 -42.29 -17.65
CA SER A 799 -6.98 -43.56 -17.35
C SER A 799 -7.66 -44.17 -18.56
N ASN A 800 -7.97 -43.38 -19.60
CA ASN A 800 -8.60 -43.82 -20.85
C ASN A 800 -7.65 -43.80 -22.06
N ALA A 801 -6.34 -43.61 -21.83
CA ALA A 801 -5.34 -43.63 -22.89
C ALA A 801 -5.37 -44.96 -23.66
N GLY A 802 -5.32 -44.89 -24.99
CA GLY A 802 -5.38 -46.06 -25.88
C GLY A 802 -6.81 -46.49 -26.27
N GLY A 803 -7.85 -45.77 -25.87
CA GLY A 803 -9.24 -46.04 -26.24
C GLY A 803 -10.09 -44.79 -26.46
N ASP A 804 -11.40 -44.95 -26.55
CA ASP A 804 -12.33 -43.82 -26.66
C ASP A 804 -12.66 -43.22 -25.28
N LEU A 805 -12.92 -41.92 -25.23
CA LEU A 805 -13.45 -41.22 -24.07
C LEU A 805 -14.71 -40.43 -24.45
N THR A 806 -15.85 -40.78 -23.84
CA THR A 806 -17.10 -40.01 -23.96
C THR A 806 -17.33 -39.19 -22.69
N LEU A 807 -17.39 -37.87 -22.86
CA LEU A 807 -17.76 -36.90 -21.84
C LEU A 807 -19.22 -36.48 -22.02
N VAL A 808 -19.91 -36.25 -20.91
CA VAL A 808 -21.29 -35.74 -20.91
C VAL A 808 -21.32 -34.40 -20.18
N ILE A 809 -21.93 -33.39 -20.78
CA ILE A 809 -22.15 -32.09 -20.15
C ILE A 809 -23.63 -31.95 -19.84
N THR A 810 -23.93 -31.56 -18.61
CA THR A 810 -25.29 -31.29 -18.13
C THR A 810 -25.37 -29.89 -17.52
N GLY A 811 -26.54 -29.24 -17.63
CA GLY A 811 -26.80 -27.99 -16.93
C GLY A 811 -27.05 -28.22 -15.44
N ALA A 812 -26.69 -27.25 -14.59
CA ALA A 812 -27.01 -27.26 -13.17
C ALA A 812 -28.19 -26.34 -12.81
N SER A 813 -28.72 -25.56 -13.77
CA SER A 813 -29.91 -24.71 -13.65
C SER A 813 -30.82 -24.86 -14.88
N GLU A 814 -31.97 -24.18 -14.84
CA GLU A 814 -32.93 -24.11 -15.95
C GLU A 814 -32.46 -23.20 -17.12
N ASP A 815 -31.28 -22.58 -17.03
CA ASP A 815 -30.74 -21.69 -18.05
C ASP A 815 -30.07 -22.45 -19.22
N ASP A 816 -30.38 -22.05 -20.47
CA ASP A 816 -29.80 -22.62 -21.70
C ASP A 816 -28.39 -22.06 -21.96
N ILE A 817 -27.44 -22.95 -22.20
CA ILE A 817 -26.10 -22.61 -22.72
C ILE A 817 -25.80 -23.43 -23.98
N ARG A 818 -25.19 -22.76 -24.97
CA ARG A 818 -24.81 -23.36 -26.26
C ARG A 818 -23.32 -23.28 -26.50
N TYR A 819 -22.74 -24.41 -26.85
CA TYR A 819 -21.34 -24.53 -27.25
C TYR A 819 -21.25 -24.78 -28.76
N ARG A 820 -20.11 -24.40 -29.33
CA ARG A 820 -19.74 -24.72 -30.71
C ARG A 820 -19.60 -26.24 -30.86
N SER A 821 -20.35 -26.82 -31.78
CA SER A 821 -20.21 -28.24 -32.15
C SER A 821 -19.12 -28.40 -33.21
N LYS A 822 -18.74 -29.65 -33.48
CA LYS A 822 -17.89 -30.06 -34.59
C LYS A 822 -18.38 -29.51 -35.92
N GLU A 823 -19.69 -29.52 -36.15
CA GLU A 823 -20.34 -29.02 -37.37
C GLU A 823 -20.27 -27.49 -37.53
N SER A 824 -19.87 -26.76 -36.49
CA SER A 824 -19.63 -25.31 -36.58
C SER A 824 -18.30 -24.95 -37.26
N GLY A 825 -17.41 -25.93 -37.48
CA GLY A 825 -16.12 -25.79 -38.15
C GLY A 825 -15.02 -25.20 -37.27
N ASN A 826 -15.25 -24.01 -36.69
CA ASN A 826 -14.28 -23.32 -35.83
C ASN A 826 -14.69 -23.40 -34.36
N ASN A 827 -13.70 -23.48 -33.47
CA ASN A 827 -13.86 -23.47 -32.01
C ASN A 827 -14.66 -24.66 -31.43
N ALA A 828 -14.72 -25.78 -32.16
CA ALA A 828 -15.26 -27.04 -31.65
C ALA A 828 -14.45 -27.56 -30.44
N ALA A 829 -15.05 -28.46 -29.66
CA ALA A 829 -14.40 -29.01 -28.48
C ALA A 829 -13.10 -29.77 -28.81
N THR A 830 -12.06 -29.54 -28.01
CA THR A 830 -10.76 -30.22 -28.17
C THR A 830 -10.19 -30.67 -26.82
N ILE A 831 -9.30 -31.66 -26.82
CA ILE A 831 -8.42 -31.97 -25.69
C ILE A 831 -7.01 -31.53 -26.04
N LEU A 832 -6.42 -30.69 -25.20
CA LEU A 832 -5.04 -30.20 -25.33
C LEU A 832 -4.14 -30.97 -24.36
N ILE A 833 -3.16 -31.73 -24.86
CA ILE A 833 -2.22 -32.52 -24.06
C ILE A 833 -0.81 -31.90 -24.14
N ASN A 834 -0.24 -31.49 -23.00
CA ASN A 834 1.10 -30.88 -22.95
C ASN A 834 2.06 -31.58 -21.98
N GLY A 835 3.35 -31.59 -22.35
CA GLY A 835 4.47 -32.26 -21.69
C GLY A 835 5.26 -31.44 -20.66
N GLY A 836 4.92 -30.17 -20.40
CA GLY A 836 5.67 -29.30 -19.48
C GLY A 836 4.86 -28.08 -19.06
N GLN A 837 5.11 -27.61 -17.84
CA GLN A 837 4.37 -26.56 -17.13
C GLN A 837 4.18 -25.28 -17.98
N SER A 838 2.93 -24.87 -18.15
CA SER A 838 2.59 -23.53 -18.64
C SER A 838 1.52 -22.93 -17.73
N ASN A 839 1.70 -21.65 -17.39
CA ASN A 839 0.79 -20.85 -16.57
C ASN A 839 -0.54 -20.67 -17.30
N VAL A 840 -1.54 -21.49 -16.98
CA VAL A 840 -2.93 -21.34 -17.45
C VAL A 840 -3.87 -21.36 -16.25
N ARG A 841 -4.81 -20.40 -16.24
CA ARG A 841 -5.82 -20.19 -15.18
C ARG A 841 -6.75 -21.40 -15.09
N LEU A 842 -6.43 -22.37 -14.24
CA LEU A 842 -7.26 -23.54 -13.95
C LEU A 842 -8.54 -23.09 -13.22
N HIS A 843 -9.71 -23.25 -13.86
CA HIS A 843 -11.01 -23.14 -13.19
C HIS A 843 -11.52 -24.55 -12.87
N ASN A 844 -11.12 -25.06 -11.70
CA ASN A 844 -11.93 -26.02 -10.98
C ASN A 844 -12.69 -25.24 -9.90
N GLN A 845 -13.85 -24.67 -10.26
CA GLN A 845 -14.84 -24.35 -9.24
C GLN A 845 -15.59 -25.63 -8.93
N SER A 846 -15.74 -25.94 -7.65
CA SER A 846 -16.89 -26.67 -7.16
C SER A 846 -17.92 -25.63 -6.75
N ILE A 847 -18.92 -25.40 -7.58
CA ILE A 847 -20.10 -24.57 -7.34
C ILE A 847 -20.90 -25.18 -6.21
N VAL A 848 -21.03 -24.43 -5.12
CA VAL A 848 -22.20 -24.51 -4.24
C VAL A 848 -23.17 -23.45 -4.76
N ILE A 849 -24.40 -23.91 -4.96
CA ILE A 849 -25.59 -23.16 -5.35
C ILE A 849 -25.79 -21.96 -4.42
N GLU A 850 -26.05 -20.78 -4.98
CA GLU A 850 -26.64 -19.68 -4.23
C GLU A 850 -28.04 -20.11 -3.79
N ASP A 851 -28.18 -20.45 -2.51
CA ASP A 851 -29.37 -20.16 -1.74
C ASP A 851 -28.93 -19.69 -0.36
N ASP A 852 -29.40 -18.49 0.01
CA ASP A 852 -29.17 -17.75 1.26
C ASP A 852 -27.75 -17.77 1.86
N LEU A 853 -27.06 -16.63 1.75
CA LEU A 853 -25.95 -16.24 2.62
C LEU A 853 -26.43 -16.09 4.08
N MET A 854 -26.69 -17.22 4.73
CA MET A 854 -26.48 -17.37 6.16
C MET A 854 -25.00 -17.61 6.39
N THR A 855 -24.40 -16.69 7.14
CA THR A 855 -23.02 -16.68 7.62
C THR A 855 -22.63 -18.01 8.29
N ALA A 856 -21.98 -18.93 7.56
CA ALA A 856 -21.28 -20.04 8.20
C ALA A 856 -19.92 -19.51 8.69
N THR A 857 -19.82 -19.29 10.01
CA THR A 857 -18.56 -18.95 10.67
C THR A 857 -17.50 -20.03 10.40
N PRO A 858 -16.25 -19.68 10.08
CA PRO A 858 -15.20 -20.67 9.85
C PRO A 858 -14.96 -21.53 11.11
N PHE A 859 -14.81 -22.85 10.95
CA PHE A 859 -14.59 -23.74 12.08
C PHE A 859 -13.14 -23.71 12.55
N THR A 860 -12.94 -23.75 13.87
CA THR A 860 -11.63 -23.67 14.52
C THR A 860 -11.29 -24.97 15.24
N VAL A 861 -9.99 -25.27 15.32
CA VAL A 861 -9.47 -26.43 16.08
C VAL A 861 -8.54 -25.96 17.19
N TYR A 862 -8.77 -26.40 18.42
CA TYR A 862 -8.02 -25.96 19.59
C TYR A 862 -7.86 -27.08 20.64
N PRO A 863 -6.71 -27.22 21.33
CA PRO A 863 -5.48 -26.45 21.12
C PRO A 863 -4.79 -26.84 19.80
N ASN A 864 -4.13 -25.87 19.18
CA ASN A 864 -3.36 -26.06 17.95
C ASN A 864 -2.20 -25.04 17.89
N PRO A 865 -0.95 -25.43 18.17
CA PRO A 865 -0.47 -26.79 18.36
C PRO A 865 -1.09 -27.55 19.55
N ASN A 866 -1.33 -28.85 19.37
CA ASN A 866 -2.02 -29.72 20.32
C ASN A 866 -1.04 -30.65 21.05
N SER A 867 -0.70 -30.30 22.29
CA SER A 867 0.11 -31.14 23.21
C SER A 867 -0.74 -32.05 24.10
N THR A 868 -2.06 -32.05 23.92
CA THR A 868 -3.01 -32.84 24.71
C THR A 868 -3.48 -34.08 23.97
N SER A 869 -4.29 -34.93 24.62
CA SER A 869 -4.95 -36.07 23.99
C SER A 869 -6.26 -35.70 23.31
N THR A 870 -6.74 -34.46 23.40
CA THR A 870 -8.05 -34.07 22.86
C THR A 870 -7.94 -32.84 21.97
N LEU A 871 -8.73 -32.84 20.89
CA LEU A 871 -8.90 -31.72 19.97
C LEU A 871 -10.33 -31.22 20.05
N LYS A 872 -10.52 -29.97 20.43
CA LYS A 872 -11.83 -29.32 20.35
C LYS A 872 -11.99 -28.70 18.98
N VAL A 873 -13.18 -28.87 18.41
CA VAL A 873 -13.56 -28.34 17.11
C VAL A 873 -14.82 -27.50 17.32
N SER A 874 -14.73 -26.19 17.07
CA SER A 874 -15.81 -25.23 17.28
C SER A 874 -16.24 -24.62 15.95
N GLY A 875 -17.54 -24.41 15.74
CA GLY A 875 -18.10 -23.93 14.47
C GLY A 875 -18.15 -24.98 13.36
N ALA A 876 -17.94 -26.27 13.69
CA ALA A 876 -18.13 -27.37 12.76
C ALA A 876 -19.58 -27.86 12.82
N ASP A 877 -20.32 -27.62 11.74
CA ASP A 877 -21.73 -28.02 11.60
C ASP A 877 -21.89 -29.44 11.03
N GLU A 878 -20.77 -30.05 10.62
CA GLU A 878 -20.71 -31.40 10.06
C GLU A 878 -19.66 -32.28 10.76
N LYS A 879 -19.72 -33.58 10.45
CA LYS A 879 -18.74 -34.58 10.89
C LYS A 879 -17.31 -34.13 10.55
N VAL A 880 -16.42 -34.26 11.52
CA VAL A 880 -15.02 -33.88 11.42
C VAL A 880 -14.18 -35.09 10.98
N TYR A 881 -13.27 -34.85 10.05
CA TYR A 881 -12.30 -35.82 9.54
C TYR A 881 -10.89 -35.30 9.80
N ILE A 882 -9.99 -36.14 10.29
CA ILE A 882 -8.56 -35.84 10.39
C ILE A 882 -7.82 -36.70 9.38
N LEU A 883 -7.02 -36.05 8.53
CA LEU A 883 -6.31 -36.63 7.39
C LEU A 883 -4.80 -36.44 7.62
N ASN A 884 -3.98 -37.40 7.19
CA ASN A 884 -2.53 -37.21 7.11
C ASN A 884 -2.17 -36.32 5.89
N LEU A 885 -0.90 -35.97 5.74
CA LEU A 885 -0.43 -35.10 4.64
C LEU A 885 -0.55 -35.74 3.24
N GLN A 886 -0.75 -37.05 3.16
CA GLN A 886 -1.03 -37.78 1.92
C GLN A 886 -2.54 -37.78 1.58
N GLY A 887 -3.37 -37.13 2.40
CA GLY A 887 -4.82 -37.03 2.21
C GLY A 887 -5.61 -38.24 2.71
N SER A 888 -4.94 -39.22 3.35
CA SER A 888 -5.62 -40.40 3.91
C SER A 888 -6.25 -40.07 5.25
N MET A 889 -7.51 -40.45 5.44
CA MET A 889 -8.23 -40.28 6.70
C MET A 889 -7.63 -41.18 7.78
N VAL A 890 -7.21 -40.56 8.88
CA VAL A 890 -6.64 -41.22 10.06
C VAL A 890 -7.60 -41.25 11.25
N LEU A 891 -8.57 -40.33 11.31
CA LEU A 891 -9.61 -40.25 12.34
C LEU A 891 -10.87 -39.57 11.78
N SER A 892 -12.03 -39.87 12.35
CA SER A 892 -13.26 -39.09 12.12
C SER A 892 -14.13 -39.08 13.37
N SER A 893 -14.86 -37.99 13.61
CA SER A 893 -15.70 -37.80 14.79
C SER A 893 -16.89 -36.90 14.46
N VAL A 894 -18.06 -37.23 15.00
CA VAL A 894 -19.24 -36.33 14.99
C VAL A 894 -19.28 -35.44 16.25
N GLU A 895 -18.44 -35.75 17.24
CA GLU A 895 -18.32 -34.99 18.48
C GLU A 895 -17.38 -33.80 18.29
N GLN A 896 -17.72 -32.67 18.92
CA GLN A 896 -16.92 -31.44 18.91
C GLN A 896 -15.67 -31.50 19.82
N THR A 897 -15.50 -32.58 20.59
CA THR A 897 -14.25 -32.89 21.29
C THR A 897 -13.79 -34.28 20.86
N ILE A 898 -12.67 -34.32 20.15
CA ILE A 898 -12.15 -35.51 19.48
C ILE A 898 -10.95 -36.03 20.27
N ASP A 899 -10.93 -37.31 20.63
CA ASP A 899 -9.72 -37.95 21.16
C ASP A 899 -8.72 -38.17 20.02
N ILE A 900 -7.57 -37.52 20.12
CA ILE A 900 -6.47 -37.59 19.16
C ILE A 900 -5.23 -38.27 19.77
N SER A 901 -5.36 -38.96 20.90
CA SER A 901 -4.25 -39.64 21.57
C SER A 901 -3.56 -40.70 20.71
N SER A 902 -4.26 -41.25 19.71
CA SER A 902 -3.71 -42.21 18.75
C SER A 902 -2.91 -41.57 17.60
N LEU A 903 -2.94 -40.24 17.44
CA LEU A 903 -2.14 -39.55 16.45
C LEU A 903 -0.70 -39.39 16.93
N ALA A 904 0.25 -39.77 16.08
CA ALA A 904 1.66 -39.46 16.32
C ALA A 904 1.91 -37.95 16.25
N PRO A 905 2.98 -37.44 16.88
CA PRO A 905 3.41 -36.05 16.66
C PRO A 905 3.64 -35.77 15.17
N GLY A 906 3.09 -34.68 14.66
CA GLY A 906 3.11 -34.37 13.23
C GLY A 906 2.03 -33.41 12.76
N PHE A 907 1.98 -33.21 11.45
CA PHE A 907 1.00 -32.35 10.80
C PHE A 907 -0.14 -33.18 10.21
N TYR A 908 -1.36 -32.71 10.46
CA TYR A 908 -2.60 -33.30 9.97
C TYR A 908 -3.49 -32.21 9.40
N ILE A 909 -4.45 -32.61 8.56
CA ILE A 909 -5.50 -31.74 8.04
C ILE A 909 -6.80 -32.15 8.72
N VAL A 910 -7.49 -31.19 9.32
CA VAL A 910 -8.82 -31.37 9.89
C VAL A 910 -9.83 -30.79 8.93
N LYS A 911 -10.86 -31.56 8.58
CA LYS A 911 -11.89 -31.22 7.60
C LYS A 911 -13.27 -31.38 8.22
N SER A 912 -14.16 -30.41 8.03
CA SER A 912 -15.59 -30.50 8.34
C SER A 912 -16.34 -29.79 7.21
N GLY A 913 -17.25 -30.49 6.54
CA GLY A 913 -17.82 -30.04 5.27
C GLY A 913 -16.76 -29.67 4.22
N ASN A 914 -16.91 -28.50 3.61
CA ASN A 914 -15.96 -27.95 2.62
C ASN A 914 -14.80 -27.17 3.25
N GLN A 915 -14.79 -27.01 4.56
CA GLN A 915 -13.74 -26.28 5.25
C GLN A 915 -12.60 -27.22 5.66
N THR A 916 -11.37 -26.71 5.63
CA THR A 916 -10.18 -27.43 6.14
C THR A 916 -9.32 -26.52 6.98
N THR A 917 -8.70 -27.06 8.02
CA THR A 917 -7.74 -26.37 8.87
C THR A 917 -6.61 -27.31 9.28
N LYS A 918 -5.45 -26.75 9.62
CA LYS A 918 -4.25 -27.53 9.96
C LYS A 918 -4.29 -27.93 11.43
N LEU A 919 -3.91 -29.16 11.76
CA LEU A 919 -3.60 -29.61 13.13
C LEU A 919 -2.11 -29.90 13.25
N ILE A 920 -1.48 -29.34 14.28
CA ILE A 920 -0.10 -29.62 14.67
C ILE A 920 -0.15 -30.45 15.96
N LYS A 921 0.01 -31.78 15.88
CA LYS A 921 0.11 -32.64 17.07
C LYS A 921 1.55 -32.60 17.59
N GLN A 922 1.72 -32.20 18.85
CA GLN A 922 3.00 -32.27 19.56
C GLN A 922 3.18 -33.61 20.26
#